data_AF-A0A1A8RFX8-F1
#
_entry.id   AF-A0A1A8RFX8-F1
#
_cell.length_a   1.000
_cell.length_b   1.000
_cell.length_c   1.000
_cell.angle_alpha   90.00
_cell.angle_beta   90.00
_cell.angle_gamma   90.00
#
_symmetry.space_group_name_H-M   'P 1'
#
loop_
_entity.id
_entity.type
_entity.pdbx_description
1 polymer ?
#
loop_
_entity_poly.entity_id
_entity_poly.type
_entity_poly.pdbx_seq_one_letter_code
_entity_poly.pdbx_strand_id
1 'polypeptide(L)'
;MPPRPSSGELWGIHLMPPRILVDCLLPNGMILTLECLREAALNTIKHELFKEVRKYPLHHLLQEETSYIFVSVTQEAEREEFYDETRRLCDLRLFQPFLKVIEPVGNREEKILNREIGFAIGMPVCEFDLVKDPEVQDFRRNILNVCKDSVELRDSSGPHSRALYVYPPNVESTQELPKHIYSKLDKGQIIVVIWVIVSPNNDKQKYTLKINHDCVPEQVIAEAIRKKTRSMLLSPEQLKMCVQEYQGKYILKVCGCDEYLLEKYPISQYKYIRSCIMLSRMPNLMLMAKDSLYTQLPTDSFVMPSYSRRISTATSYMNGEAASKSLWTINGTLRIRILCATYVNVNIRDIDKIYVRTGIYHGGEQMCDNVNTQRVPCSNPRWNEWLTYDMYIPDIPRAARLCLSVCSVKGRKGAKEEHCPLAWGNINLFDYTHTLVASKMALNLWPVPHGLEDLLNPIGVTGSNPNKETPCLELEFDHFSSPVKYPDMNAVEDHANWTISRELGFNYNLSGQSNRVARDHALTESDTEQLRQLSNRDPLSEITEQEKDFLWRHRHYCMNFPEILPKILLAVKWNSRDEVAQMYCLLKEWPSIRPEQAMELLDCNYPDPMVRHFAVRCLEKYLTDDKLSQYLIQLVQVLKYEQYLDNPLARFLLKKALTNQRIGHFFFW
;
A
#
# COMPACT_ATOMS: atom_id res chain seq x y z
N MET A 1 5.92 -16.28 8.76
CA MET A 1 6.67 -16.77 9.93
C MET A 1 7.13 -15.55 10.72
N PRO A 2 7.66 -15.66 11.96
CA PRO A 2 7.75 -14.50 12.82
C PRO A 2 8.92 -13.58 12.41
N PRO A 3 8.72 -12.25 12.41
CA PRO A 3 9.83 -11.32 12.42
C PRO A 3 10.71 -11.54 13.65
N ARG A 4 11.91 -10.94 13.65
CA ARG A 4 12.89 -11.03 14.72
C ARG A 4 12.26 -10.96 16.12
N PRO A 5 12.49 -11.95 17.00
CA PRO A 5 11.93 -11.92 18.37
C PRO A 5 12.66 -10.93 19.28
N SER A 6 13.90 -10.54 18.97
CA SER A 6 14.64 -9.47 19.65
C SER A 6 15.76 -8.91 18.76
N SER A 7 16.40 -7.81 19.19
CA SER A 7 17.50 -7.13 18.47
C SER A 7 18.92 -7.56 18.90
N GLY A 8 19.07 -8.74 19.54
CA GLY A 8 20.36 -9.18 20.06
C GLY A 8 21.39 -9.55 18.99
N GLU A 9 22.68 -9.55 19.35
CA GLU A 9 23.78 -9.99 18.48
C GLU A 9 23.78 -11.53 18.27
N LEU A 10 23.29 -12.30 19.25
CA LEU A 10 23.10 -13.76 19.20
C LEU A 10 21.73 -14.16 19.76
N TRP A 11 21.24 -15.35 19.40
CA TRP A 11 20.02 -15.89 20.00
C TRP A 11 20.14 -16.00 21.53
N GLY A 12 19.22 -15.35 22.25
CA GLY A 12 19.20 -15.35 23.71
C GLY A 12 20.30 -14.49 24.38
N ILE A 13 21.13 -13.79 23.60
CA ILE A 13 22.22 -12.96 24.10
C ILE A 13 22.20 -11.61 23.39
N HIS A 14 21.87 -10.54 24.13
CA HIS A 14 21.79 -9.20 23.56
C HIS A 14 23.12 -8.70 23.00
N LEU A 15 24.23 -8.99 23.69
CA LEU A 15 25.56 -8.52 23.34
C LEU A 15 26.55 -9.69 23.44
N MET A 16 27.26 -10.00 22.34
CA MET A 16 28.35 -10.97 22.37
C MET A 16 29.44 -10.49 23.34
N PRO A 17 30.11 -11.42 24.05
CA PRO A 17 31.31 -11.07 24.81
C PRO A 17 32.40 -10.48 23.89
N PRO A 18 33.34 -9.67 24.40
CA PRO A 18 34.40 -9.08 23.58
C PRO A 18 35.22 -10.11 22.78
N ARG A 19 35.40 -11.31 23.34
CA ARG A 19 36.01 -12.47 22.68
C ARG A 19 35.02 -13.64 22.73
N ILE A 20 34.85 -14.31 21.61
CA ILE A 20 33.90 -15.42 21.48
C ILE A 20 34.54 -16.55 20.67
N LEU A 21 34.27 -17.79 21.07
CA LEU A 21 34.64 -18.97 20.31
C LEU A 21 33.63 -19.18 19.18
N VAL A 22 34.13 -19.29 17.95
CA VAL A 22 33.34 -19.51 16.75
C VAL A 22 33.76 -20.82 16.11
N ASP A 23 32.79 -21.72 15.92
CA ASP A 23 33.03 -22.99 15.24
C ASP A 23 33.04 -22.80 13.71
N CYS A 24 34.18 -23.05 13.09
CA CYS A 24 34.38 -22.94 11.64
C CYS A 24 34.29 -24.33 10.99
N LEU A 25 33.24 -24.55 10.19
CA LEU A 25 32.98 -25.79 9.46
C LEU A 25 33.62 -25.71 8.06
N LEU A 26 34.65 -26.52 7.80
CA LEU A 26 35.45 -26.48 6.58
C LEU A 26 34.89 -27.39 5.46
N PRO A 27 35.17 -27.10 4.17
CA PRO A 27 34.67 -27.91 3.04
C PRO A 27 35.19 -29.35 3.02
N ASN A 28 36.35 -29.60 3.63
CA ASN A 28 36.97 -30.92 3.76
C ASN A 28 36.39 -31.76 4.93
N GLY A 29 35.32 -31.28 5.60
CA GLY A 29 34.64 -31.98 6.68
C GLY A 29 35.22 -31.73 8.09
N MET A 30 36.26 -30.91 8.22
CA MET A 30 36.87 -30.57 9.51
C MET A 30 36.09 -29.46 10.24
N ILE A 31 36.13 -29.49 11.57
CA ILE A 31 35.61 -28.42 12.45
C ILE A 31 36.80 -27.82 13.20
N LEU A 32 36.89 -26.49 13.19
CA LEU A 32 37.94 -25.73 13.88
C LEU A 32 37.31 -24.62 14.70
N THR A 33 37.55 -24.59 16.01
CA THR A 33 37.05 -23.54 16.89
C THR A 33 38.07 -22.41 16.95
N LEU A 34 37.69 -21.22 16.49
CA LEU A 34 38.54 -20.03 16.47
C LEU A 34 38.07 -19.02 17.53
N GLU A 35 38.99 -18.46 18.31
CA GLU A 35 38.67 -17.36 19.21
C GLU A 35 38.73 -16.03 18.46
N CYS A 36 37.57 -15.38 18.31
CA CYS A 36 37.42 -14.15 17.54
C CYS A 36 37.06 -12.98 18.45
N LEU A 37 37.50 -11.77 18.09
CA LEU A 37 36.91 -10.55 18.64
C LEU A 37 35.50 -10.37 18.05
N ARG A 38 34.55 -9.89 18.85
CA ARG A 38 33.18 -9.67 18.36
C ARG A 38 33.10 -8.63 17.23
N GLU A 39 34.01 -7.65 17.24
CA GLU A 39 34.09 -6.61 16.21
C GLU A 39 34.90 -7.04 14.98
N ALA A 40 35.48 -8.24 14.95
CA ALA A 40 36.29 -8.70 13.84
C ALA A 40 35.45 -8.81 12.56
N ALA A 41 35.98 -8.25 11.47
CA ALA A 41 35.39 -8.40 10.15
C ALA A 41 35.58 -9.82 9.61
N LEU A 42 34.64 -10.29 8.79
CA LEU A 42 34.67 -11.63 8.22
C LEU A 42 35.94 -11.91 7.41
N ASN A 43 36.47 -10.93 6.68
CA ASN A 43 37.73 -11.08 5.96
C ASN A 43 38.92 -11.40 6.91
N THR A 44 38.93 -10.82 8.10
CA THR A 44 39.95 -11.01 9.14
C THR A 44 39.79 -12.40 9.75
N ILE A 45 38.56 -12.79 10.07
CA ILE A 45 38.23 -14.12 10.57
C ILE A 45 38.63 -15.19 9.55
N LYS A 46 38.35 -14.97 8.26
CA LYS A 46 38.70 -15.90 7.18
C LYS A 46 40.21 -16.06 7.04
N HIS A 47 40.96 -14.95 7.02
CA HIS A 47 42.42 -14.98 6.94
C HIS A 47 43.05 -15.74 8.12
N GLU A 48 42.61 -15.46 9.35
CA GLU A 48 43.09 -16.18 10.54
C GLU A 48 42.68 -17.66 10.51
N LEU A 49 41.47 -17.98 10.08
CA LEU A 49 41.03 -19.35 9.89
C LEU A 49 41.96 -20.10 8.92
N PHE A 50 42.20 -19.58 7.71
CA PHE A 50 43.03 -20.24 6.69
C PHE A 50 44.52 -20.32 7.06
N LYS A 51 45.01 -19.45 7.96
CA LYS A 51 46.32 -19.66 8.61
C LYS A 51 46.29 -20.84 9.56
N GLU A 52 45.28 -20.94 10.41
CA GLU A 52 45.14 -22.02 11.40
C GLU A 52 44.87 -23.39 10.75
N VAL A 53 44.11 -23.44 9.64
CA VAL A 53 43.80 -24.73 8.97
C VAL A 53 45.04 -25.48 8.51
N ARG A 54 46.16 -24.80 8.22
CA ARG A 54 47.43 -25.44 7.84
C ARG A 54 47.98 -26.39 8.93
N LYS A 55 47.52 -26.25 10.17
CA LYS A 55 47.89 -27.11 11.30
C LYS A 55 47.03 -28.36 11.40
N TYR A 56 45.96 -28.48 10.61
CA TYR A 56 44.97 -29.54 10.69
C TYR A 56 45.09 -30.56 9.54
N PRO A 57 44.64 -31.80 9.73
CA PRO A 57 44.59 -32.81 8.67
C PRO A 57 43.79 -32.34 7.45
N LEU A 58 44.09 -32.93 6.29
CA LEU A 58 43.34 -32.70 5.04
C LEU A 58 43.37 -31.25 4.52
N HIS A 59 44.30 -30.40 5.00
CA HIS A 59 44.42 -29.01 4.53
C HIS A 59 44.73 -28.91 3.03
N HIS A 60 45.38 -29.92 2.45
CA HIS A 60 45.71 -29.99 1.02
C HIS A 60 44.48 -30.15 0.10
N LEU A 61 43.31 -30.48 0.65
CA LEU A 61 42.05 -30.56 -0.08
C LEU A 61 41.35 -29.19 -0.24
N LEU A 62 41.86 -28.16 0.43
CA LEU A 62 41.29 -26.82 0.38
C LEU A 62 41.92 -25.99 -0.73
N GLN A 63 41.09 -25.21 -1.41
CA GLN A 63 41.54 -24.20 -2.36
C GLN A 63 42.05 -22.95 -1.63
N GLU A 64 42.37 -21.90 -2.39
CA GLU A 64 42.72 -20.60 -1.83
C GLU A 64 41.54 -19.97 -1.07
N GLU A 65 41.84 -19.14 -0.07
CA GLU A 65 40.81 -18.46 0.75
C GLU A 65 39.85 -17.57 -0.06
N THR A 66 40.31 -17.08 -1.21
CA THR A 66 39.56 -16.23 -2.14
C THR A 66 38.47 -16.99 -2.89
N SER A 67 38.58 -18.32 -2.99
CA SER A 67 37.57 -19.20 -3.60
C SER A 67 36.34 -19.41 -2.71
N TYR A 68 36.39 -18.96 -1.44
CA TYR A 68 35.38 -19.27 -0.45
C TYR A 68 34.70 -18.03 0.14
N ILE A 69 33.46 -18.21 0.57
CA ILE A 69 32.69 -17.29 1.41
C ILE A 69 32.20 -18.03 2.67
N PHE A 70 31.74 -17.26 3.65
CA PHE A 70 31.04 -17.83 4.81
C PHE A 70 29.54 -17.95 4.59
N VAL A 71 28.94 -18.96 5.21
CA VAL A 71 27.49 -19.14 5.34
C VAL A 71 27.17 -19.55 6.77
N SER A 72 26.07 -19.05 7.34
CA SER A 72 25.60 -19.47 8.66
C SER A 72 24.07 -19.38 8.76
N VAL A 73 23.53 -19.70 9.93
CA VAL A 73 22.11 -19.57 10.24
C VAL A 73 21.90 -18.30 11.07
N THR A 74 20.99 -17.43 10.63
CA THR A 74 20.64 -16.18 11.30
C THR A 74 19.51 -16.38 12.31
N GLN A 75 19.28 -15.38 13.16
CA GLN A 75 18.12 -15.36 14.08
C GLN A 75 16.76 -15.36 13.37
N GLU A 76 16.73 -15.06 12.06
CA GLU A 76 15.55 -15.16 11.20
C GLU A 76 15.34 -16.61 10.69
N ALA A 77 16.11 -17.57 11.20
CA ALA A 77 16.12 -18.98 10.78
C ALA A 77 16.45 -19.19 9.30
N GLU A 78 17.13 -18.22 8.68
CA GLU A 78 17.60 -18.28 7.30
C GLU A 78 19.06 -18.73 7.25
N ARG A 79 19.40 -19.52 6.23
CA ARG A 79 20.79 -19.80 5.84
C ARG A 79 21.32 -18.63 5.00
N GLU A 80 21.99 -17.67 5.63
CA GLU A 80 22.55 -16.47 4.97
C GLU A 80 23.98 -16.74 4.47
N GLU A 81 24.23 -16.44 3.19
CA GLU A 81 25.55 -16.43 2.56
C GLU A 81 26.16 -15.02 2.65
N PHE A 82 27.32 -14.88 3.30
CA PHE A 82 27.94 -13.59 3.59
C PHE A 82 28.91 -13.17 2.49
N TYR A 83 28.40 -12.50 1.46
CA TYR A 83 29.23 -11.97 0.36
C TYR A 83 29.97 -10.68 0.71
N ASP A 84 29.44 -9.87 1.62
CA ASP A 84 30.11 -8.69 2.16
C ASP A 84 30.95 -9.08 3.37
N GLU A 85 32.22 -9.37 3.12
CA GLU A 85 33.18 -9.79 4.15
C GLU A 85 33.74 -8.62 4.97
N THR A 86 33.30 -7.38 4.72
CA THR A 86 33.64 -6.22 5.56
C THR A 86 32.78 -6.15 6.83
N ARG A 87 31.67 -6.89 6.86
CA ARG A 87 30.78 -6.98 8.02
C ARG A 87 31.49 -7.62 9.21
N ARG A 88 31.16 -7.11 10.39
CA ARG A 88 31.67 -7.59 11.67
C ARG A 88 30.84 -8.76 12.17
N LEU A 89 31.46 -9.66 12.93
CA LEU A 89 30.80 -10.84 13.51
C LEU A 89 29.54 -10.49 14.31
N CYS A 90 29.59 -9.45 15.16
CA CYS A 90 28.45 -8.97 15.94
C CYS A 90 27.26 -8.49 15.08
N ASP A 91 27.52 -8.03 13.86
CA ASP A 91 26.51 -7.46 12.95
C ASP A 91 25.86 -8.54 12.04
N LEU A 92 26.25 -9.80 12.22
CA LEU A 92 25.73 -10.92 11.41
C LEU A 92 24.41 -11.48 11.94
N ARG A 93 24.02 -11.16 13.18
CA ARG A 93 22.77 -11.64 13.80
C ARG A 93 22.68 -13.16 13.76
N LEU A 94 23.77 -13.84 14.12
CA LEU A 94 23.85 -15.29 14.08
C LEU A 94 22.89 -15.91 15.10
N PHE A 95 22.33 -17.08 14.76
CA PHE A 95 21.57 -17.88 15.71
C PHE A 95 22.51 -18.55 16.71
N GLN A 96 23.63 -19.08 16.23
CA GLN A 96 24.70 -19.70 17.03
C GLN A 96 26.05 -19.23 16.49
N PRO A 97 27.10 -19.13 17.31
CA PRO A 97 28.42 -18.65 16.89
C PRO A 97 29.17 -19.72 16.08
N PHE A 98 28.72 -19.98 14.85
CA PHE A 98 29.41 -20.85 13.91
C PHE A 98 29.40 -20.23 12.50
N LEU A 99 30.41 -20.56 11.72
CA LEU A 99 30.53 -20.16 10.31
C LEU A 99 30.91 -21.38 9.48
N LYS A 100 30.20 -21.62 8.38
CA LYS A 100 30.56 -22.66 7.42
C LYS A 100 31.22 -22.04 6.20
N VAL A 101 32.32 -22.63 5.75
CA VAL A 101 33.05 -22.22 4.55
C VAL A 101 32.46 -22.96 3.35
N ILE A 102 32.08 -22.22 2.30
CA ILE A 102 31.52 -22.77 1.06
C ILE A 102 32.07 -22.02 -0.17
N GLU A 103 32.03 -22.68 -1.33
CA GLU A 103 32.20 -22.01 -2.61
C GLU A 103 30.92 -21.24 -2.96
N PRO A 104 31.00 -20.00 -3.48
CA PRO A 104 29.83 -19.19 -3.80
C PRO A 104 29.04 -19.80 -4.97
N VAL A 105 27.72 -19.92 -4.82
CA VAL A 105 26.82 -20.49 -5.84
C VAL A 105 25.75 -19.49 -6.25
N GLY A 106 25.43 -19.38 -7.54
CA GLY A 106 24.34 -18.53 -8.05
C GLY A 106 24.75 -17.08 -8.34
N ASN A 107 23.77 -16.20 -8.59
CA ASN A 107 24.03 -14.79 -8.91
C ASN A 107 24.39 -14.00 -7.65
N ARG A 108 25.66 -13.58 -7.57
CA ARG A 108 26.20 -12.79 -6.45
C ARG A 108 25.47 -11.46 -6.26
N GLU A 109 25.25 -10.70 -7.33
CA GLU A 109 24.65 -9.36 -7.27
C GLU A 109 23.21 -9.42 -6.75
N GLU A 110 22.43 -10.38 -7.26
CA GLU A 110 21.04 -10.58 -6.85
C GLU A 110 20.95 -11.03 -5.38
N LYS A 111 21.85 -11.91 -4.91
CA LYS A 111 21.86 -12.35 -3.51
C LYS A 111 22.22 -11.22 -2.55
N ILE A 112 23.19 -10.37 -2.90
CA ILE A 112 23.53 -9.18 -2.11
C ILE A 112 22.33 -8.25 -2.01
N LEU A 113 21.69 -7.94 -3.15
CA LEU A 113 20.52 -7.07 -3.19
C LEU A 113 19.33 -7.65 -2.41
N ASN A 114 19.04 -8.95 -2.54
CA ASN A 114 17.98 -9.61 -1.79
C ASN A 114 18.21 -9.55 -0.27
N ARG A 115 19.47 -9.65 0.18
CA ARG A 115 19.82 -9.49 1.58
C ARG A 115 19.59 -8.07 2.07
N GLU A 116 19.97 -7.06 1.28
CA GLU A 116 19.73 -5.64 1.62
C GLU A 116 18.24 -5.33 1.71
N ILE A 117 17.45 -5.81 0.74
CA ILE A 117 15.98 -5.71 0.76
C ILE A 117 15.40 -6.42 1.99
N GLY A 118 15.83 -7.65 2.27
CA GLY A 118 15.32 -8.42 3.40
C GLY A 118 15.68 -7.77 4.75
N PHE A 119 16.86 -7.17 4.86
CA PHE A 119 17.26 -6.40 6.03
C PHE A 119 16.37 -5.16 6.26
N ALA A 120 16.06 -4.43 5.19
CA ALA A 120 15.20 -3.25 5.25
C ALA A 120 13.74 -3.63 5.62
N ILE A 121 13.19 -4.67 5.00
CA ILE A 121 11.83 -5.18 5.30
C ILE A 121 11.77 -5.81 6.69
N GLY A 122 12.89 -6.39 7.17
CA GLY A 122 12.94 -7.17 8.40
C GLY A 122 12.44 -8.61 8.26
N MET A 123 12.40 -9.12 7.02
CA MET A 123 12.03 -10.48 6.67
C MET A 123 12.82 -10.93 5.42
N PRO A 124 13.35 -12.16 5.37
CA PRO A 124 14.04 -12.69 4.19
C PRO A 124 13.19 -12.70 2.92
N VAL A 125 13.78 -12.28 1.79
CA VAL A 125 13.09 -12.29 0.49
C VAL A 125 12.73 -13.72 0.03
N CYS A 126 13.53 -14.72 0.42
CA CYS A 126 13.30 -16.11 0.07
C CYS A 126 11.99 -16.67 0.68
N GLU A 127 11.46 -16.09 1.75
CA GLU A 127 10.15 -16.48 2.30
C GLU A 127 9.03 -16.30 1.26
N PHE A 128 9.09 -15.23 0.47
CA PHE A 128 8.11 -14.98 -0.58
C PHE A 128 8.23 -15.99 -1.74
N ASP A 129 9.40 -16.57 -1.98
CA ASP A 129 9.58 -17.61 -3.01
C ASP A 129 8.92 -18.95 -2.62
N LEU A 130 8.73 -19.18 -1.32
CA LEU A 130 8.10 -20.39 -0.78
C LEU A 130 6.57 -20.31 -0.73
N VAL A 131 6.00 -19.12 -0.88
CA VAL A 131 4.55 -18.90 -0.86
C VAL A 131 3.91 -19.55 -2.10
N LYS A 132 3.03 -20.52 -1.87
CA LYS A 132 2.33 -21.25 -2.95
C LYS A 132 1.12 -20.50 -3.51
N ASP A 133 0.70 -19.43 -2.86
CA ASP A 133 -0.44 -18.62 -3.30
C ASP A 133 -0.13 -17.95 -4.66
N PRO A 134 -0.91 -18.25 -5.72
CA PRO A 134 -0.68 -17.67 -7.03
C PRO A 134 -0.89 -16.14 -7.05
N GLU A 135 -1.78 -15.60 -6.21
CA GLU A 135 -2.01 -14.15 -6.13
C GLU A 135 -0.73 -13.41 -5.68
N VAL A 136 -0.04 -13.95 -4.67
CA VAL A 136 1.22 -13.41 -4.17
C VAL A 136 2.30 -13.43 -5.26
N GLN A 137 2.41 -14.53 -6.00
CA GLN A 137 3.42 -14.66 -7.05
C GLN A 137 3.11 -13.77 -8.26
N ASP A 138 1.84 -13.65 -8.65
CA ASP A 138 1.40 -12.76 -9.73
C ASP A 138 1.62 -11.30 -9.35
N PHE A 139 1.28 -10.89 -8.12
CA PHE A 139 1.55 -9.54 -7.62
C PHE A 139 3.04 -9.20 -7.71
N ARG A 140 3.92 -10.08 -7.20
CA ARG A 140 5.38 -9.87 -7.25
C ARG A 140 5.90 -9.64 -8.67
N ARG A 141 5.34 -10.32 -9.68
CA ARG A 141 5.70 -10.12 -11.09
C ARG A 141 5.08 -8.84 -11.66
N ASN A 142 3.77 -8.67 -11.52
CA ASN A 142 3.00 -7.62 -12.18
C ASN A 142 3.33 -6.22 -11.65
N ILE A 143 3.75 -6.12 -10.38
CA ILE A 143 4.11 -4.84 -9.76
C ILE A 143 5.44 -4.30 -10.31
N LEU A 144 6.30 -5.14 -10.90
CA LEU A 144 7.56 -4.71 -11.52
C LEU A 144 7.36 -3.73 -12.67
N ASN A 145 6.19 -3.75 -13.33
CA ASN A 145 5.85 -2.77 -14.35
C ASN A 145 5.85 -1.35 -13.75
N VAL A 146 5.27 -1.17 -12.56
CA VAL A 146 5.27 0.12 -11.85
C VAL A 146 6.69 0.54 -11.49
N CYS A 147 7.53 -0.40 -11.03
CA CYS A 147 8.92 -0.13 -10.72
C CYS A 147 9.69 0.35 -11.96
N LYS A 148 9.55 -0.37 -13.07
CA LYS A 148 10.19 -0.04 -14.35
C LYS A 148 9.77 1.33 -14.85
N ASP A 149 8.46 1.59 -14.95
CA ASP A 149 7.92 2.86 -15.42
C ASP A 149 8.40 4.04 -14.54
N SER A 150 8.50 3.82 -13.23
CA SER A 150 8.98 4.85 -12.29
C SER A 150 10.47 5.13 -12.44
N VAL A 151 11.29 4.11 -12.70
CA VAL A 151 12.72 4.28 -13.00
C VAL A 151 12.90 5.05 -14.32
N GLU A 152 12.18 4.66 -15.37
CA GLU A 152 12.23 5.34 -16.67
C GLU A 152 11.82 6.82 -16.55
N LEU A 153 10.81 7.13 -15.73
CA LEU A 153 10.40 8.51 -15.47
C LEU A 153 11.50 9.32 -14.77
N ARG A 154 12.22 8.73 -13.80
CA ARG A 154 13.35 9.39 -13.11
C ARG A 154 14.53 9.67 -14.04
N ASP A 155 14.70 8.85 -15.08
CA ASP A 155 15.78 8.98 -16.05
C ASP A 155 15.43 9.86 -17.25
N SER A 156 14.15 10.22 -17.42
CA SER A 156 13.62 10.91 -18.61
C SER A 156 14.30 12.24 -18.99
N SER A 157 14.78 13.02 -18.01
CA SER A 157 15.47 14.30 -18.24
C SER A 157 16.92 14.31 -17.71
N GLY A 158 17.52 13.12 -17.61
CA GLY A 158 18.89 12.94 -17.15
C GLY A 158 19.08 13.35 -15.68
N PRO A 159 20.16 14.08 -15.34
CA PRO A 159 20.49 14.38 -13.94
C PRO A 159 19.47 15.30 -13.25
N HIS A 160 18.71 16.12 -14.00
CA HIS A 160 17.70 17.00 -13.40
C HIS A 160 16.53 16.20 -12.81
N SER A 161 15.94 15.26 -13.55
CA SER A 161 14.85 14.42 -13.02
C SER A 161 15.31 13.53 -11.86
N ARG A 162 16.56 13.05 -11.88
CA ARG A 162 17.14 12.34 -10.73
C ARG A 162 17.28 13.26 -9.51
N ALA A 163 17.72 14.51 -9.71
CA ALA A 163 17.77 15.49 -8.64
C ALA A 163 16.37 15.79 -8.07
N LEU A 164 15.34 15.85 -8.91
CA LEU A 164 13.95 16.04 -8.48
C LEU A 164 13.39 14.84 -7.70
N TYR A 165 13.81 13.62 -8.05
CA TYR A 165 13.45 12.43 -7.28
C TYR A 165 14.06 12.49 -5.88
N VAL A 166 15.38 12.73 -5.78
CA VAL A 166 16.13 12.72 -4.51
C VAL A 166 15.77 13.93 -3.64
N TYR A 167 15.70 15.12 -4.25
CA TYR A 167 15.44 16.40 -3.58
C TYR A 167 14.18 17.08 -4.14
N PRO A 168 13.00 16.49 -3.97
CA PRO A 168 11.76 17.04 -4.51
C PRO A 168 11.43 18.39 -3.85
N PRO A 169 10.96 19.40 -4.62
CA PRO A 169 10.58 20.70 -4.08
C PRO A 169 9.66 20.58 -2.86
N ASN A 170 10.02 21.24 -1.77
CA ASN A 170 9.21 21.31 -0.56
C ASN A 170 8.32 22.55 -0.61
N VAL A 171 7.17 22.42 -1.26
CA VAL A 171 6.27 23.53 -1.60
C VAL A 171 4.90 23.35 -1.00
N GLU A 172 4.23 24.46 -0.69
CA GLU A 172 2.83 24.49 -0.30
C GLU A 172 1.92 24.16 -1.49
N SER A 173 0.77 23.53 -1.24
CA SER A 173 -0.24 23.22 -2.26
C SER A 173 -0.74 24.43 -3.06
N THR A 174 -0.71 25.63 -2.48
CA THR A 174 -1.21 26.86 -3.12
C THR A 174 -0.12 27.92 -3.19
N GLN A 175 -0.05 28.61 -4.33
CA GLN A 175 0.84 29.76 -4.51
C GLN A 175 0.36 31.00 -3.73
N GLU A 176 -0.96 31.13 -3.58
CA GLU A 176 -1.57 32.31 -2.96
C GLU A 176 -1.13 32.50 -1.51
N LEU A 177 -0.86 33.76 -1.15
CA LEU A 177 -0.54 34.15 0.23
C LEU A 177 -1.81 34.58 0.95
N PRO A 178 -2.15 33.96 2.09
CA PRO A 178 -3.17 34.50 2.98
C PRO A 178 -2.87 35.97 3.32
N LYS A 179 -3.92 36.80 3.41
CA LYS A 179 -3.80 38.25 3.63
C LYS A 179 -2.89 38.61 4.82
N HIS A 180 -2.98 37.85 5.92
CA HIS A 180 -2.16 38.06 7.11
C HIS A 180 -0.66 37.77 6.87
N ILE A 181 -0.31 36.83 5.99
CA ILE A 181 1.09 36.56 5.62
C ILE A 181 1.58 37.64 4.66
N TYR A 182 0.78 37.98 3.65
CA TYR A 182 1.13 39.03 2.69
C TYR A 182 1.39 40.38 3.37
N SER A 183 0.61 40.73 4.40
CA SER A 183 0.78 41.97 5.17
C SER A 183 2.13 42.10 5.90
N LYS A 184 2.87 41.00 6.10
CA LYS A 184 4.21 41.01 6.69
C LYS A 184 5.32 41.41 5.71
N LEU A 185 5.00 41.48 4.41
CA LEU A 185 5.94 41.85 3.35
C LEU A 185 5.88 43.37 3.11
N ASP A 186 7.03 43.97 2.82
CA ASP A 186 7.09 45.38 2.43
C ASP A 186 6.79 45.51 0.94
N LYS A 187 5.56 45.94 0.59
CA LYS A 187 5.08 46.08 -0.80
C LYS A 187 5.25 44.79 -1.63
N GLY A 188 5.01 43.64 -1.00
CA GLY A 188 5.18 42.32 -1.64
C GLY A 188 6.64 41.90 -1.83
N GLN A 189 7.60 42.60 -1.21
CA GLN A 189 9.02 42.25 -1.29
C GLN A 189 9.51 41.56 -0.02
N ILE A 190 10.44 40.62 -0.21
CA ILE A 190 11.14 39.90 0.83
C ILE A 190 12.64 40.18 0.73
N ILE A 191 13.30 40.28 1.88
CA ILE A 191 14.75 40.38 1.97
C ILE A 191 15.33 38.97 2.17
N VAL A 192 16.13 38.50 1.23
CA VAL A 192 16.80 37.18 1.28
C VAL A 192 18.31 37.35 1.36
N VAL A 193 19.00 36.41 2.00
CA VAL A 193 20.46 36.37 2.07
C VAL A 193 20.96 35.19 1.24
N ILE A 194 21.75 35.49 0.21
CA ILE A 194 22.40 34.48 -0.64
C ILE A 194 23.86 34.33 -0.21
N TRP A 195 24.24 33.11 0.17
CA TRP A 195 25.59 32.72 0.53
C TRP A 195 26.28 32.08 -0.66
N VAL A 196 27.53 32.47 -0.90
CA VAL A 196 28.41 31.88 -1.92
C VAL A 196 29.67 31.40 -1.23
N ILE A 197 30.03 30.14 -1.45
CA ILE A 197 31.30 29.58 -0.98
C ILE A 197 32.33 29.79 -2.09
N VAL A 198 33.43 30.46 -1.76
CA VAL A 198 34.52 30.74 -2.69
C VAL A 198 35.64 29.74 -2.46
N SER A 199 35.86 28.87 -3.46
CA SER A 199 36.99 27.94 -3.49
C SER A 199 38.32 28.67 -3.74
N PRO A 200 39.46 28.19 -3.22
CA PRO A 200 39.65 26.92 -2.49
C PRO A 200 39.49 27.03 -0.96
N ASN A 201 39.48 28.23 -0.38
CA ASN A 201 39.52 28.43 1.08
C ASN A 201 38.18 28.18 1.79
N ASN A 202 37.11 27.92 1.03
CA ASN A 202 35.72 27.83 1.52
C ASN A 202 35.25 29.11 2.25
N ASP A 203 35.79 30.26 1.84
CA ASP A 203 35.37 31.55 2.37
C ASP A 203 33.91 31.84 1.99
N LYS A 204 33.12 32.24 2.98
CA LYS A 204 31.67 32.46 2.83
C LYS A 204 31.40 33.94 2.56
N GLN A 205 30.94 34.27 1.37
CA GLN A 205 30.47 35.61 1.01
C GLN A 205 28.94 35.68 1.07
N LYS A 206 28.41 36.79 1.57
CA LYS A 206 26.96 37.02 1.69
C LYS A 206 26.48 38.16 0.79
N TYR A 207 25.35 37.95 0.13
CA TYR A 207 24.65 38.95 -0.68
C TYR A 207 23.19 39.07 -0.23
N THR A 208 22.86 40.20 0.40
CA THR A 208 21.47 40.48 0.79
C THR A 208 20.69 41.07 -0.39
N LEU A 209 19.59 40.45 -0.80
CA LEU A 209 18.76 40.88 -1.93
C LEU A 209 17.37 41.26 -1.43
N LYS A 210 16.76 42.28 -2.04
CA LYS A 210 15.35 42.62 -1.84
C LYS A 210 14.63 42.31 -3.15
N ILE A 211 13.72 41.34 -3.13
CA ILE A 211 13.10 40.76 -4.32
C ILE A 211 11.59 40.57 -4.08
N ASN A 212 10.80 40.44 -5.13
CA ASN A 212 9.37 40.15 -4.96
C ASN A 212 9.18 38.71 -4.47
N HIS A 213 8.15 38.49 -3.66
CA HIS A 213 7.88 37.17 -3.06
C HIS A 213 7.43 36.12 -4.09
N ASP A 214 6.98 36.55 -5.26
CA ASP A 214 6.47 35.74 -6.36
C ASP A 214 7.52 35.39 -7.41
N CYS A 215 8.75 35.92 -7.27
CA CYS A 215 9.86 35.57 -8.15
C CYS A 215 10.18 34.07 -8.11
N VAL A 216 10.68 33.53 -9.22
CA VAL A 216 11.15 32.13 -9.29
C VAL A 216 12.65 32.02 -8.91
N PRO A 217 13.15 30.84 -8.51
CA PRO A 217 14.54 30.65 -8.08
C PRO A 217 15.58 31.19 -9.08
N GLU A 218 15.37 31.01 -10.38
CA GLU A 218 16.27 31.51 -11.41
C GLU A 218 16.39 33.05 -11.43
N GLN A 219 15.30 33.77 -11.13
CA GLN A 219 15.31 35.23 -11.03
C GLN A 219 16.09 35.69 -9.80
N VAL A 220 15.99 34.96 -8.69
CA VAL A 220 16.78 35.21 -7.48
C VAL A 220 18.27 34.99 -7.75
N ILE A 221 18.62 33.93 -8.48
CA ILE A 221 19.99 33.67 -8.94
C ILE A 221 20.48 34.81 -9.83
N ALA A 222 19.67 35.28 -10.78
CA ALA A 222 20.02 36.39 -11.65
C ALA A 222 20.31 37.67 -10.84
N GLU A 223 19.50 38.00 -9.83
CA GLU A 223 19.75 39.15 -8.95
C GLU A 223 21.02 38.98 -8.09
N ALA A 224 21.30 37.76 -7.62
CA ALA A 224 22.54 37.46 -6.91
C ALA A 224 23.77 37.70 -7.80
N ILE A 225 23.73 37.22 -9.06
CA ILE A 225 24.79 37.42 -10.05
C ILE A 225 24.96 38.91 -10.33
N ARG A 226 23.87 39.64 -10.61
CA ARG A 226 23.90 41.10 -10.82
C ARG A 226 24.56 41.83 -9.66
N LYS A 227 24.24 41.43 -8.42
CA LYS A 227 24.83 42.06 -7.24
C LYS A 227 26.32 41.75 -7.09
N LYS A 228 26.75 40.52 -7.42
CA LYS A 228 28.15 40.10 -7.40
C LYS A 228 29.00 40.80 -8.45
N THR A 229 28.46 41.03 -9.64
CA THR A 229 29.20 41.59 -10.78
C THR A 229 29.23 43.12 -10.81
N ARG A 230 28.52 43.82 -9.90
CA ARG A 230 28.54 45.29 -9.80
C ARG A 230 29.94 45.89 -9.66
N SER A 231 30.87 45.18 -9.02
CA SER A 231 32.26 45.63 -8.87
C SER A 231 33.16 45.32 -10.07
N MET A 232 32.65 44.64 -11.10
CA MET A 232 33.44 44.12 -12.24
C MET A 232 33.47 45.05 -13.46
N LEU A 233 32.94 46.29 -13.36
CA LEU A 233 32.96 47.31 -14.43
C LEU A 233 32.47 46.80 -15.80
N LEU A 234 31.47 45.89 -15.81
CA LEU A 234 30.89 45.33 -17.03
C LEU A 234 29.94 46.32 -17.70
N SER A 235 29.91 46.33 -19.03
CA SER A 235 28.87 47.06 -19.79
C SER A 235 27.48 46.44 -19.55
N PRO A 236 26.37 47.17 -19.79
CA PRO A 236 25.03 46.61 -19.67
C PRO A 236 24.79 45.35 -20.51
N GLU A 237 25.38 45.30 -21.71
CA GLU A 237 25.31 44.15 -22.62
C GLU A 237 26.12 42.96 -22.09
N GLN A 238 27.34 43.21 -21.62
CA GLN A 238 28.19 42.19 -21.00
C GLN A 238 27.56 41.61 -19.74
N LEU A 239 26.93 42.47 -18.92
CA LEU A 239 26.20 42.04 -17.72
C LEU A 239 25.00 41.14 -18.10
N LYS A 240 24.25 41.52 -19.13
CA LYS A 240 23.12 40.72 -19.62
C LYS A 240 23.58 39.35 -20.12
N MET A 241 24.65 39.29 -20.91
CA MET A 241 25.23 38.03 -21.37
C MET A 241 25.74 37.18 -20.20
N CYS A 242 26.42 37.78 -19.23
CA CYS A 242 26.90 37.09 -18.03
C CYS A 242 25.75 36.47 -17.23
N VAL A 243 24.67 37.22 -16.98
CA VAL A 243 23.51 36.67 -16.28
C VAL A 243 22.90 35.51 -17.06
N GLN A 244 22.73 35.63 -18.38
CA GLN A 244 22.20 34.56 -19.22
C GLN A 244 23.07 33.30 -19.21
N GLU A 245 24.39 33.46 -19.23
CA GLU A 245 25.34 32.35 -19.23
C GLU A 245 25.35 31.59 -17.89
N TYR A 246 25.29 32.32 -16.77
CA TYR A 246 25.48 31.75 -15.44
C TYR A 246 24.19 31.40 -14.71
N GLN A 247 23.05 32.03 -15.03
CA GLN A 247 21.75 31.77 -14.37
C GLN A 247 21.37 30.28 -14.43
N GLY A 248 21.62 29.63 -15.56
CA GLY A 248 21.31 28.21 -15.75
C GLY A 248 22.29 27.25 -15.08
N LYS A 249 23.48 27.70 -14.66
CA LYS A 249 24.56 26.87 -14.10
C LYS A 249 24.46 26.68 -12.58
N TYR A 250 23.64 27.49 -11.90
CA TYR A 250 23.49 27.46 -10.44
C TYR A 250 22.09 27.04 -10.01
N ILE A 251 21.99 26.65 -8.75
CA ILE A 251 20.76 26.33 -8.00
C ILE A 251 20.83 26.96 -6.61
N LEU A 252 19.68 27.04 -5.95
CA LEU A 252 19.56 27.52 -4.56
C LEU A 252 19.32 26.33 -3.62
N LYS A 253 20.11 26.27 -2.54
CA LYS A 253 19.98 25.32 -1.43
C LYS A 253 19.63 26.08 -0.15
N VAL A 254 18.77 25.54 0.70
CA VAL A 254 18.53 26.10 2.04
C VAL A 254 19.76 25.90 2.92
N CYS A 255 20.19 26.94 3.64
CA CYS A 255 21.33 26.81 4.53
C CYS A 255 21.00 25.90 5.72
N GLY A 256 21.82 24.86 5.94
CA GLY A 256 21.74 23.98 7.11
C GLY A 256 20.97 22.67 6.90
N CYS A 257 20.32 22.47 5.76
CA CYS A 257 19.62 21.22 5.42
C CYS A 257 19.69 20.93 3.92
N ASP A 258 19.41 19.68 3.53
CA ASP A 258 19.42 19.23 2.14
C ASP A 258 18.07 19.47 1.45
N GLU A 259 17.66 20.75 1.43
CA GLU A 259 16.48 21.23 0.73
C GLU A 259 16.92 22.17 -0.41
N TYR A 260 16.40 21.93 -1.62
CA TYR A 260 16.81 22.61 -2.84
C TYR A 260 15.61 23.21 -3.57
N LEU A 261 15.82 24.36 -4.20
CA LEU A 261 14.81 25.05 -5.02
C LEU A 261 15.08 24.74 -6.49
N LEU A 262 14.66 23.54 -6.92
CA LEU A 262 14.97 23.00 -8.25
C LEU A 262 13.93 23.34 -9.32
N GLU A 263 12.71 23.71 -8.92
CA GLU A 263 11.58 23.97 -9.82
C GLU A 263 11.11 25.41 -9.83
N LYS A 264 10.37 25.76 -10.88
CA LYS A 264 9.89 27.13 -11.17
C LYS A 264 8.67 27.53 -10.35
N TYR A 265 8.68 27.26 -9.05
CA TYR A 265 7.68 27.76 -8.11
C TYR A 265 8.05 29.18 -7.64
N PRO A 266 7.06 30.05 -7.39
CA PRO A 266 7.28 31.29 -6.64
C PRO A 266 8.05 31.01 -5.34
N ILE A 267 9.06 31.82 -5.01
CA ILE A 267 9.89 31.56 -3.82
C ILE A 267 9.05 31.52 -2.54
N SER A 268 8.00 32.34 -2.45
CA SER A 268 7.08 32.31 -1.31
C SER A 268 6.28 31.01 -1.19
N GLN A 269 6.18 30.17 -2.23
CA GLN A 269 5.49 28.88 -2.16
C GLN A 269 6.35 27.79 -1.51
N TYR A 270 7.69 27.93 -1.49
CA TYR A 270 8.54 27.01 -0.75
C TYR A 270 8.30 27.12 0.75
N LYS A 271 8.07 25.99 1.43
CA LYS A 271 7.67 25.95 2.85
C LYS A 271 8.69 26.65 3.75
N TYR A 272 9.99 26.52 3.45
CA TYR A 272 11.05 27.24 4.15
C TYR A 272 10.87 28.76 4.08
N ILE A 273 10.62 29.31 2.88
CA ILE A 273 10.44 30.75 2.69
C ILE A 273 9.14 31.22 3.32
N ARG A 274 8.04 30.50 3.13
CA ARG A 274 6.73 30.81 3.75
C ARG A 274 6.86 30.85 5.27
N SER A 275 7.54 29.88 5.87
CA SER A 275 7.84 29.82 7.30
C SER A 275 8.71 31.01 7.76
N CYS A 276 9.72 31.39 6.99
CA CYS A 276 10.52 32.59 7.29
C CYS A 276 9.68 33.88 7.31
N ILE A 277 8.75 34.04 6.37
CA ILE A 277 7.82 35.20 6.35
C ILE A 277 6.93 35.17 7.59
N MET A 278 6.35 34.00 7.91
CA MET A 278 5.48 33.83 9.07
C MET A 278 6.19 34.13 10.39
N LEU A 279 7.45 33.68 10.54
CA LEU A 279 8.27 33.85 11.74
C LEU A 279 9.09 35.15 11.75
N SER A 280 8.93 36.01 10.73
CA SER A 280 9.72 37.23 10.56
C SER A 280 11.23 36.99 10.61
N ARG A 281 11.69 35.89 10.03
CA ARG A 281 13.10 35.51 9.89
C ARG A 281 13.60 35.84 8.48
N MET A 282 14.88 36.17 8.36
CA MET A 282 15.53 36.34 7.06
C MET A 282 15.84 34.96 6.44
N PRO A 283 15.35 34.64 5.24
CA PRO A 283 15.74 33.43 4.54
C PRO A 283 17.23 33.43 4.19
N ASN A 284 17.90 32.32 4.50
CA ASN A 284 19.31 32.09 4.19
C ASN A 284 19.39 30.96 3.16
N LEU A 285 19.80 31.31 1.94
CA LEU A 285 19.98 30.39 0.84
C LEU A 285 21.44 30.37 0.42
N MET A 286 21.90 29.26 -0.14
CA MET A 286 23.23 29.06 -0.66
C MET A 286 23.17 28.86 -2.18
N LEU A 287 24.00 29.60 -2.91
CA LEU A 287 24.19 29.42 -4.34
C LEU A 287 25.18 28.29 -4.57
N MET A 288 24.74 27.25 -5.28
CA MET A 288 25.54 26.05 -5.56
C MET A 288 25.55 25.76 -7.06
N ALA A 289 26.68 25.28 -7.59
CA ALA A 289 26.76 24.87 -8.99
C ALA A 289 25.95 23.59 -9.22
N LYS A 290 25.19 23.51 -10.32
CA LYS A 290 24.39 22.33 -10.66
C LYS A 290 25.25 21.06 -10.77
N ASP A 291 26.40 21.16 -11.42
CA ASP A 291 27.31 20.03 -11.59
C ASP A 291 27.81 19.47 -10.25
N SER A 292 27.97 20.34 -9.23
CA SER A 292 28.34 19.89 -7.88
C SER A 292 27.24 19.06 -7.21
N LEU A 293 25.97 19.36 -7.47
CA LEU A 293 24.85 18.53 -7.00
C LEU A 293 24.75 17.25 -7.83
N TYR A 294 24.82 17.36 -9.16
CA TYR A 294 24.61 16.24 -10.07
C TYR A 294 25.66 15.14 -9.93
N THR A 295 26.91 15.50 -9.61
CA THR A 295 27.98 14.53 -9.33
C THR A 295 27.81 13.78 -8.01
N GLN A 296 26.98 14.29 -7.09
CA GLN A 296 26.65 13.63 -5.81
C GLN A 296 25.45 12.69 -5.93
N LEU A 297 24.69 12.75 -7.03
CA LEU A 297 23.51 11.89 -7.21
C LEU A 297 23.97 10.45 -7.45
N PRO A 298 23.38 9.46 -6.75
CA PRO A 298 23.67 8.07 -7.00
C PRO A 298 23.23 7.66 -8.41
N THR A 299 23.98 6.74 -9.01
CA THR A 299 23.55 6.07 -10.23
C THR A 299 22.63 4.92 -9.86
N ASP A 300 21.32 5.10 -10.04
CA ASP A 300 20.35 4.03 -9.81
C ASP A 300 20.36 3.08 -11.01
N SER A 301 20.71 1.81 -10.79
CA SER A 301 20.52 0.73 -11.76
C SER A 301 19.38 -0.18 -11.32
N PHE A 302 18.30 -0.21 -12.10
CA PHE A 302 17.21 -1.15 -11.88
C PHE A 302 17.47 -2.43 -12.69
N VAL A 303 17.50 -3.57 -11.99
CA VAL A 303 17.69 -4.89 -12.60
C VAL A 303 16.44 -5.73 -12.34
N MET A 304 15.92 -6.35 -13.40
CA MET A 304 14.79 -7.26 -13.26
C MET A 304 15.21 -8.50 -12.45
N PRO A 305 14.48 -8.85 -11.38
CA PRO A 305 14.81 -9.98 -10.52
C PRO A 305 14.55 -11.31 -11.22
N SER A 306 15.19 -12.39 -10.76
CA SER A 306 15.13 -13.72 -11.42
C SER A 306 13.71 -14.28 -11.53
N TYR A 307 12.81 -13.98 -10.58
CA TYR A 307 11.44 -14.47 -10.59
C TYR A 307 10.58 -13.87 -11.72
N SER A 308 11.01 -12.75 -12.32
CA SER A 308 10.31 -12.13 -13.47
C SER A 308 10.28 -13.03 -14.71
N ARG A 309 11.26 -13.93 -14.85
CA ARG A 309 11.40 -14.84 -16.00
C ARG A 309 10.82 -16.24 -15.74
N ARG A 310 10.36 -16.52 -14.52
CA ARG A 310 9.75 -17.81 -14.18
C ARG A 310 8.34 -17.86 -14.78
N ILE A 311 8.01 -18.99 -15.42
CA ILE A 311 6.68 -19.21 -16.00
C ILE A 311 5.67 -19.28 -14.84
N SER A 312 4.62 -18.46 -14.91
CA SER A 312 3.49 -18.51 -13.96
C SER A 312 2.88 -19.91 -13.94
N THR A 313 2.74 -20.50 -12.76
CA THR A 313 1.95 -21.73 -12.57
C THR A 313 0.45 -21.48 -12.71
N ALA A 314 0.00 -20.23 -12.57
CA ALA A 314 -1.38 -19.83 -12.84
C ALA A 314 -1.76 -20.00 -14.32
N THR A 315 -0.78 -19.88 -15.25
CA THR A 315 -1.01 -20.01 -16.70
C THR A 315 -1.34 -21.43 -17.14
N SER A 316 -1.15 -22.44 -16.28
CA SER A 316 -1.59 -23.81 -16.57
C SER A 316 -3.12 -23.91 -16.71
N TYR A 317 -3.88 -22.96 -16.16
CA TYR A 317 -5.34 -22.85 -16.36
C TYR A 317 -5.72 -22.03 -17.62
N MET A 318 -4.77 -21.39 -18.30
CA MET A 318 -5.00 -20.58 -19.50
C MET A 318 -4.70 -21.32 -20.81
N ASN A 319 -3.91 -22.41 -20.76
CA ASN A 319 -3.60 -23.24 -21.94
C ASN A 319 -4.60 -24.37 -22.22
N GLY A 320 -5.76 -24.31 -21.58
CA GLY A 320 -6.91 -25.15 -21.88
C GLY A 320 -8.14 -24.49 -21.30
N GLU A 321 -8.76 -23.57 -22.04
CA GLU A 321 -10.04 -22.96 -21.66
C GLU A 321 -11.11 -24.07 -21.51
N ALA A 322 -11.23 -24.60 -20.30
CA ALA A 322 -12.51 -25.12 -19.87
C ALA A 322 -13.47 -23.91 -19.89
N ALA A 323 -14.52 -23.98 -20.70
CA ALA A 323 -15.50 -22.91 -20.84
C ALA A 323 -16.01 -22.45 -19.46
N SER A 324 -15.61 -21.26 -19.02
CA SER A 324 -16.11 -20.67 -17.78
C SER A 324 -17.55 -20.19 -17.97
N LYS A 325 -18.36 -20.28 -16.93
CA LYS A 325 -19.73 -19.75 -16.93
C LYS A 325 -19.76 -18.37 -16.30
N SER A 326 -20.61 -17.48 -16.82
CA SER A 326 -20.89 -16.21 -16.15
C SER A 326 -21.76 -16.46 -14.91
N LEU A 327 -21.46 -15.76 -13.82
CA LEU A 327 -22.24 -15.74 -12.58
C LEU A 327 -23.73 -15.54 -12.84
N TRP A 328 -24.06 -14.66 -13.79
CA TRP A 328 -25.43 -14.29 -14.12
C TRP A 328 -26.27 -15.38 -14.79
N THR A 329 -25.63 -16.47 -15.20
CA THR A 329 -26.30 -17.65 -15.79
C THR A 329 -26.67 -18.71 -14.74
N ILE A 330 -26.13 -18.59 -13.52
CA ILE A 330 -26.37 -19.56 -12.45
C ILE A 330 -27.73 -19.27 -11.80
N ASN A 331 -28.67 -20.19 -11.96
CA ASN A 331 -29.97 -20.10 -11.30
C ASN A 331 -29.94 -20.87 -9.97
N GLY A 332 -29.76 -20.15 -8.87
CA GLY A 332 -29.80 -20.72 -7.53
C GLY A 332 -29.53 -19.68 -6.44
N THR A 333 -29.92 -20.03 -5.22
CA THR A 333 -29.57 -19.27 -4.02
C THR A 333 -28.20 -19.70 -3.50
N LEU A 334 -27.45 -18.77 -2.93
CA LEU A 334 -26.17 -19.06 -2.31
C LEU A 334 -26.36 -20.04 -1.15
N ARG A 335 -25.54 -21.09 -1.12
CA ARG A 335 -25.41 -21.97 0.04
C ARG A 335 -23.96 -22.33 0.29
N ILE A 336 -23.60 -22.44 1.56
CA ILE A 336 -22.25 -22.75 2.02
C ILE A 336 -22.35 -23.79 3.12
N ARG A 337 -21.55 -24.84 3.02
CA ARG A 337 -21.53 -25.91 4.00
C ARG A 337 -20.45 -25.68 5.05
N ILE A 338 -20.84 -25.75 6.31
CA ILE A 338 -19.93 -25.71 7.46
C ILE A 338 -19.64 -27.14 7.88
N LEU A 339 -18.38 -27.59 7.77
CA LEU A 339 -18.00 -28.98 8.04
C LEU A 339 -17.66 -29.18 9.52
N CYS A 340 -16.49 -28.69 9.93
CA CYS A 340 -15.99 -28.83 11.30
C CYS A 340 -14.92 -27.77 11.61
N ALA A 341 -14.66 -27.55 12.90
CA ALA A 341 -13.47 -26.86 13.35
C ALA A 341 -12.49 -27.87 13.97
N THR A 342 -11.19 -27.63 13.87
CA THR A 342 -10.17 -28.53 14.43
C THR A 342 -10.22 -28.57 15.95
N TYR A 343 -10.29 -27.40 16.60
CA TYR A 343 -10.44 -27.24 18.04
C TYR A 343 -10.99 -25.84 18.37
N VAL A 344 -11.41 -25.65 19.62
CA VAL A 344 -11.74 -24.33 20.20
C VAL A 344 -11.20 -24.26 21.63
N ASN A 345 -10.70 -23.10 22.04
CA ASN A 345 -10.18 -22.88 23.40
C ASN A 345 -11.28 -22.33 24.30
N VAL A 346 -12.04 -23.22 24.94
CA VAL A 346 -13.15 -22.85 25.83
C VAL A 346 -13.14 -23.65 27.13
N ASN A 347 -13.53 -23.03 28.23
CA ASN A 347 -13.79 -23.75 29.47
C ASN A 347 -15.16 -24.43 29.41
N ILE A 348 -15.17 -25.76 29.25
CA ILE A 348 -16.39 -26.58 29.10
C ILE A 348 -17.31 -26.46 30.34
N ARG A 349 -16.79 -26.04 31.50
CA ARG A 349 -17.61 -25.81 32.70
C ARG A 349 -18.44 -24.51 32.63
N ASP A 350 -17.99 -23.55 31.83
CA ASP A 350 -18.57 -22.20 31.76
C ASP A 350 -19.41 -21.97 30.50
N ILE A 351 -19.25 -22.82 29.47
CA ILE A 351 -19.87 -22.68 28.15
C ILE A 351 -20.65 -23.94 27.80
N ASP A 352 -21.93 -23.77 27.48
CA ASP A 352 -22.84 -24.88 27.22
C ASP A 352 -22.63 -25.47 25.82
N LYS A 353 -22.65 -24.61 24.79
CA LYS A 353 -22.59 -25.00 23.38
C LYS A 353 -21.87 -23.94 22.55
N ILE A 354 -21.44 -24.35 21.37
CA ILE A 354 -20.84 -23.49 20.34
C ILE A 354 -21.61 -23.63 19.02
N TYR A 355 -21.51 -22.62 18.17
CA TYR A 355 -22.04 -22.64 16.81
C TYR A 355 -21.20 -21.73 15.92
N VAL A 356 -21.26 -21.93 14.61
CA VAL A 356 -20.74 -21.00 13.61
C VAL A 356 -21.84 -20.03 13.20
N ARG A 357 -21.58 -18.73 13.32
CA ARG A 357 -22.39 -17.63 12.77
C ARG A 357 -21.79 -17.19 11.45
N THR A 358 -22.62 -16.94 10.44
CA THR A 358 -22.19 -16.45 9.13
C THR A 358 -23.07 -15.32 8.63
N GLY A 359 -22.53 -14.48 7.76
CA GLY A 359 -23.27 -13.48 7.01
C GLY A 359 -22.54 -13.09 5.73
N ILE A 360 -23.30 -12.60 4.76
CA ILE A 360 -22.76 -12.08 3.50
C ILE A 360 -22.74 -10.56 3.59
N TYR A 361 -21.57 -9.97 3.36
CA TYR A 361 -21.33 -8.55 3.54
C TYR A 361 -20.76 -7.89 2.28
N HIS A 362 -21.13 -6.62 2.08
CA HIS A 362 -20.47 -5.70 1.17
C HIS A 362 -19.97 -4.51 2.01
N GLY A 363 -18.67 -4.49 2.29
CA GLY A 363 -18.10 -3.53 3.25
C GLY A 363 -18.60 -3.86 4.65
N GLY A 364 -19.13 -2.86 5.36
CA GLY A 364 -19.82 -3.06 6.64
C GLY A 364 -21.30 -3.46 6.53
N GLU A 365 -21.90 -3.37 5.35
CA GLU A 365 -23.33 -3.60 5.14
C GLU A 365 -23.63 -5.09 4.94
N GLN A 366 -24.66 -5.58 5.60
CA GLN A 366 -25.16 -6.94 5.50
C GLN A 366 -26.11 -7.07 4.29
N MET A 367 -25.83 -8.02 3.39
CA MET A 367 -26.59 -8.18 2.13
C MET A 367 -27.88 -9.00 2.28
N CYS A 368 -27.91 -9.90 3.25
CA CYS A 368 -29.05 -10.76 3.60
C CYS A 368 -28.94 -11.20 5.07
N ASP A 369 -30.00 -11.78 5.64
CA ASP A 369 -30.02 -12.21 7.05
C ASP A 369 -28.85 -13.15 7.40
N ASN A 370 -28.23 -12.91 8.57
CA ASN A 370 -27.18 -13.78 9.09
C ASN A 370 -27.74 -15.18 9.38
N VAL A 371 -26.99 -16.21 9.02
CA VAL A 371 -27.37 -17.61 9.20
C VAL A 371 -26.46 -18.25 10.23
N ASN A 372 -27.05 -19.06 11.12
CA ASN A 372 -26.31 -19.79 12.14
C ASN A 372 -26.41 -21.29 11.85
N THR A 373 -25.33 -22.01 12.12
CA THR A 373 -25.38 -23.47 12.26
C THR A 373 -26.11 -23.89 13.54
N GLN A 374 -26.40 -25.19 13.64
CA GLN A 374 -26.86 -25.82 14.87
C GLN A 374 -25.85 -25.68 16.01
N ARG A 375 -26.36 -25.63 17.24
CA ARG A 375 -25.53 -25.57 18.45
C ARG A 375 -24.99 -26.97 18.78
N VAL A 376 -23.67 -27.12 18.83
CA VAL A 376 -22.97 -28.38 19.11
C VAL A 376 -22.15 -28.30 20.41
N PRO A 377 -21.81 -29.44 21.05
CA PRO A 377 -20.96 -29.45 22.22
C PRO A 377 -19.54 -28.94 21.93
N CYS A 378 -18.94 -28.23 22.88
CA CYS A 378 -17.58 -27.69 22.80
C CYS A 378 -16.50 -28.75 22.50
N SER A 379 -16.71 -29.99 22.95
CA SER A 379 -15.77 -31.09 22.79
C SER A 379 -15.76 -31.73 21.39
N ASN A 380 -16.76 -31.44 20.55
CA ASN A 380 -16.87 -32.01 19.19
C ASN A 380 -17.45 -30.97 18.21
N PRO A 381 -16.65 -29.96 17.81
CA PRO A 381 -17.07 -28.89 16.88
C PRO A 381 -17.27 -29.40 15.44
N ARG A 382 -18.33 -30.17 15.19
CA ARG A 382 -18.70 -30.71 13.87
C ARG A 382 -20.16 -30.44 13.55
N TRP A 383 -20.42 -29.89 12.37
CA TRP A 383 -21.77 -29.49 11.92
C TRP A 383 -22.21 -30.25 10.67
N ASN A 384 -21.35 -30.33 9.65
CA ASN A 384 -21.66 -30.90 8.33
C ASN A 384 -22.96 -30.35 7.70
N GLU A 385 -23.26 -29.08 7.97
CA GLU A 385 -24.55 -28.44 7.71
C GLU A 385 -24.45 -27.47 6.53
N TRP A 386 -25.41 -27.54 5.59
CA TRP A 386 -25.57 -26.55 4.53
C TRP A 386 -26.38 -25.36 5.05
N LEU A 387 -25.78 -24.17 5.02
CA LEU A 387 -26.46 -22.93 5.30
C LEU A 387 -26.93 -22.33 3.97
N THR A 388 -28.22 -22.04 3.86
CA THR A 388 -28.82 -21.35 2.71
C THR A 388 -29.02 -19.89 3.06
N TYR A 389 -28.56 -19.00 2.19
CA TYR A 389 -28.70 -17.56 2.33
C TYR A 389 -29.80 -17.07 1.40
N ASP A 390 -30.60 -16.10 1.84
CA ASP A 390 -31.57 -15.40 0.99
C ASP A 390 -30.84 -14.41 0.08
N MET A 391 -30.05 -14.96 -0.83
CA MET A 391 -29.16 -14.25 -1.75
C MET A 391 -29.11 -15.05 -3.05
N TYR A 392 -29.62 -14.46 -4.13
CA TYR A 392 -29.57 -15.07 -5.45
C TYR A 392 -28.15 -14.92 -6.04
N ILE A 393 -27.59 -16.01 -6.59
CA ILE A 393 -26.19 -16.04 -7.03
C ILE A 393 -25.85 -14.92 -8.04
N PRO A 394 -26.69 -14.64 -9.06
CA PRO A 394 -26.48 -13.52 -9.98
C PRO A 394 -26.44 -12.13 -9.35
N ASP A 395 -27.05 -11.95 -8.18
CA ASP A 395 -27.12 -10.68 -7.47
C ASP A 395 -25.95 -10.46 -6.51
N ILE A 396 -25.02 -11.41 -6.40
CA ILE A 396 -23.83 -11.27 -5.56
C ILE A 396 -22.91 -10.18 -6.17
N PRO A 397 -22.68 -9.06 -5.48
CA PRO A 397 -21.81 -7.99 -5.99
C PRO A 397 -20.34 -8.43 -6.02
N ARG A 398 -19.54 -7.79 -6.88
CA ARG A 398 -18.13 -8.16 -7.08
C ARG A 398 -17.33 -8.18 -5.78
N ALA A 399 -17.63 -7.27 -4.85
CA ALA A 399 -16.92 -7.13 -3.58
C ALA A 399 -17.55 -7.90 -2.41
N ALA A 400 -18.47 -8.84 -2.67
CA ALA A 400 -19.13 -9.62 -1.63
C ALA A 400 -18.14 -10.51 -0.86
N ARG A 401 -18.35 -10.59 0.45
CA ARG A 401 -17.53 -11.38 1.38
C ARG A 401 -18.39 -12.24 2.28
N LEU A 402 -17.92 -13.45 2.56
CA LEU A 402 -18.41 -14.26 3.65
C LEU A 402 -17.69 -13.83 4.94
N CYS A 403 -18.45 -13.35 5.92
CA CYS A 403 -17.95 -13.08 7.27
C CYS A 403 -18.48 -14.16 8.21
N LEU A 404 -17.59 -14.78 8.97
CA LEU A 404 -17.97 -15.85 9.89
C LEU A 404 -17.21 -15.81 11.21
N SER A 405 -17.80 -16.42 12.22
CA SER A 405 -17.18 -16.59 13.52
C SER A 405 -17.67 -17.87 14.20
N VAL A 406 -16.84 -18.41 15.08
CA VAL A 406 -17.28 -19.43 16.03
C VAL A 406 -17.71 -18.70 17.30
N CYS A 407 -18.95 -18.89 17.71
CA CYS A 407 -19.53 -18.27 18.89
C CYS A 407 -19.80 -19.31 19.99
N SER A 408 -19.67 -18.88 21.25
CA SER A 408 -20.15 -19.61 22.41
C SER A 408 -21.52 -19.12 22.85
N VAL A 409 -22.33 -20.02 23.41
CA VAL A 409 -23.55 -19.70 24.16
C VAL A 409 -23.35 -20.08 25.61
N LYS A 410 -23.60 -19.12 26.51
CA LYS A 410 -23.60 -19.34 27.95
C LYS A 410 -25.00 -19.10 28.50
N GLY A 411 -25.66 -20.17 28.93
CA GLY A 411 -26.93 -20.12 29.64
C GLY A 411 -26.71 -20.02 31.15
N ARG A 412 -27.29 -19.00 31.79
CA ARG A 412 -27.45 -18.98 33.26
C ARG A 412 -28.90 -19.27 33.58
N LYS A 413 -29.17 -20.15 34.56
CA LYS A 413 -30.55 -20.47 34.99
C LYS A 413 -31.31 -19.17 35.32
N GLY A 414 -32.35 -18.87 34.54
CA GLY A 414 -33.23 -17.71 34.74
C GLY A 414 -32.76 -16.38 34.12
N ALA A 415 -31.65 -16.35 33.37
CA ALA A 415 -31.17 -15.14 32.69
C ALA A 415 -31.12 -15.31 31.15
N LYS A 416 -31.03 -14.19 30.43
CA LYS A 416 -30.87 -14.14 28.97
C LYS A 416 -29.57 -14.86 28.57
N GLU A 417 -29.61 -15.63 27.48
CA GLU A 417 -28.43 -16.28 26.92
C GLU A 417 -27.38 -15.22 26.53
N GLU A 418 -26.14 -15.46 26.95
CA GLU A 418 -24.99 -14.61 26.64
C GLU A 418 -24.22 -15.24 25.46
N HIS A 419 -24.01 -14.46 24.40
CA HIS A 419 -23.33 -14.88 23.18
C HIS A 419 -22.00 -14.15 23.06
N CYS A 420 -20.92 -14.89 22.80
CA CYS A 420 -19.59 -14.30 22.63
C CYS A 420 -18.87 -14.91 21.42
N PRO A 421 -18.19 -14.12 20.58
CA PRO A 421 -17.31 -14.65 19.55
C PRO A 421 -16.04 -15.23 20.19
N LEU A 422 -15.54 -16.34 19.66
CA LEU A 422 -14.31 -17.02 20.11
C LEU A 422 -13.16 -16.82 19.12
N ALA A 423 -13.47 -16.89 17.84
CA ALA A 423 -12.55 -16.65 16.73
C ALA A 423 -13.37 -16.27 15.48
N TRP A 424 -12.77 -15.51 14.57
CA TRP A 424 -13.44 -14.99 13.37
C TRP A 424 -12.60 -15.15 12.12
N GLY A 425 -13.23 -15.06 10.95
CA GLY A 425 -12.53 -15.07 9.66
C GLY A 425 -13.42 -14.58 8.53
N ASN A 426 -12.82 -13.95 7.53
CA ASN A 426 -13.52 -13.40 6.38
C ASN A 426 -12.93 -13.97 5.08
N ILE A 427 -13.78 -14.25 4.10
CA ILE A 427 -13.39 -14.79 2.79
C ILE A 427 -14.03 -13.93 1.69
N ASN A 428 -13.24 -13.49 0.71
CA ASN A 428 -13.79 -12.90 -0.52
C ASN A 428 -14.52 -14.01 -1.31
N LEU A 429 -15.77 -13.77 -1.70
CA LEU A 429 -16.52 -14.77 -2.49
C LEU A 429 -15.97 -14.94 -3.91
N PHE A 430 -15.21 -13.96 -4.39
CA PHE A 430 -14.47 -14.04 -5.64
C PHE A 430 -12.97 -13.95 -5.37
N ASP A 431 -12.16 -14.66 -6.14
CA ASP A 431 -10.71 -14.51 -6.14
C ASP A 431 -10.25 -13.32 -7.00
N TYR A 432 -8.93 -13.07 -7.03
CA TYR A 432 -8.31 -11.98 -7.79
C TYR A 432 -8.50 -12.12 -9.31
N THR A 433 -8.84 -13.32 -9.80
CA THR A 433 -9.12 -13.61 -11.22
C THR A 433 -10.61 -13.51 -11.57
N HIS A 434 -11.42 -12.96 -10.66
CA HIS A 434 -12.88 -12.83 -10.78
C HIS A 434 -13.64 -14.17 -10.73
N THR A 435 -13.03 -15.24 -10.24
CA THR A 435 -13.65 -16.56 -10.15
C THR A 435 -14.34 -16.72 -8.80
N LEU A 436 -15.61 -17.17 -8.81
CA LEU A 436 -16.39 -17.48 -7.60
C LEU A 436 -15.74 -18.66 -6.88
N VAL A 437 -15.56 -18.53 -5.56
CA VAL A 437 -15.00 -19.58 -4.72
C VAL A 437 -15.89 -20.83 -4.78
N ALA A 438 -15.25 -21.99 -4.96
CA ALA A 438 -15.91 -23.28 -5.07
C ALA A 438 -15.13 -24.36 -4.32
N SER A 439 -15.80 -25.47 -4.01
CA SER A 439 -15.21 -26.65 -3.37
C SER A 439 -14.76 -26.40 -1.91
N LYS A 440 -13.94 -27.30 -1.37
CA LYS A 440 -13.51 -27.26 0.04
C LYS A 440 -12.45 -26.21 0.30
N MET A 441 -12.56 -25.54 1.44
CA MET A 441 -11.60 -24.55 1.92
C MET A 441 -11.33 -24.76 3.41
N ALA A 442 -10.06 -24.64 3.81
CA ALA A 442 -9.63 -24.61 5.19
C ALA A 442 -9.25 -23.18 5.59
N LEU A 443 -9.93 -22.64 6.60
CA LEU A 443 -9.74 -21.26 7.06
C LEU A 443 -9.22 -21.26 8.51
N ASN A 444 -7.96 -20.87 8.69
CA ASN A 444 -7.42 -20.63 10.04
C ASN A 444 -7.96 -19.29 10.54
N LEU A 445 -8.56 -19.29 11.72
CA LEU A 445 -9.29 -18.15 12.26
C LEU A 445 -8.39 -17.18 13.03
N TRP A 446 -8.85 -15.93 13.12
CA TRP A 446 -8.21 -14.86 13.86
C TRP A 446 -8.77 -14.77 15.28
N PRO A 447 -7.94 -14.38 16.27
CA PRO A 447 -8.44 -14.06 17.60
C PRO A 447 -9.35 -12.82 17.57
N VAL A 448 -10.32 -12.78 18.47
CA VAL A 448 -11.23 -11.65 18.60
C VAL A 448 -10.45 -10.41 19.12
N PRO A 449 -10.53 -9.26 18.43
CA PRO A 449 -9.89 -8.03 18.90
C PRO A 449 -10.45 -7.57 20.24
N HIS A 450 -9.61 -6.93 21.05
CA HIS A 450 -10.06 -6.35 22.31
C HIS A 450 -11.15 -5.30 22.06
N GLY A 451 -12.28 -5.39 22.78
CA GLY A 451 -13.39 -4.42 22.71
C GLY A 451 -14.39 -4.70 21.59
N LEU A 452 -14.20 -5.75 20.78
CA LEU A 452 -15.22 -6.18 19.83
C LEU A 452 -16.27 -7.05 20.55
N GLU A 453 -17.47 -6.49 20.74
CA GLU A 453 -18.61 -7.20 21.31
C GLU A 453 -19.50 -7.86 20.24
N ASP A 454 -19.43 -7.37 19.00
CA ASP A 454 -20.19 -7.92 17.88
C ASP A 454 -19.79 -9.36 17.56
N LEU A 455 -20.78 -10.17 17.19
CA LEU A 455 -20.57 -11.58 16.90
C LEU A 455 -19.82 -11.82 15.58
N LEU A 456 -19.76 -10.85 14.68
CA LEU A 456 -19.03 -10.91 13.41
C LEU A 456 -18.11 -9.69 13.29
N ASN A 457 -17.02 -9.82 12.53
CA ASN A 457 -16.07 -8.72 12.30
C ASN A 457 -15.92 -8.43 10.80
N PRO A 458 -16.91 -7.79 10.14
CA PRO A 458 -16.84 -7.53 8.71
C PRO A 458 -15.75 -6.52 8.31
N ILE A 459 -15.30 -5.65 9.21
CA ILE A 459 -14.22 -4.68 8.96
C ILE A 459 -12.84 -5.37 8.97
N GLY A 460 -12.74 -6.54 9.60
CA GLY A 460 -11.50 -7.32 9.67
C GLY A 460 -10.99 -7.80 8.31
N VAL A 461 -9.67 -8.03 8.26
CA VAL A 461 -8.95 -8.51 7.07
C VAL A 461 -9.52 -9.83 6.54
N THR A 462 -9.48 -10.00 5.22
CA THR A 462 -9.86 -11.24 4.54
C THR A 462 -8.68 -12.21 4.41
N GLY A 463 -8.99 -13.50 4.42
CA GLY A 463 -8.00 -14.56 4.25
C GLY A 463 -7.70 -15.34 5.55
N SER A 464 -7.07 -16.49 5.36
CA SER A 464 -6.67 -17.37 6.47
C SER A 464 -5.56 -16.75 7.29
N ASN A 465 -5.65 -16.92 8.62
CA ASN A 465 -4.54 -16.62 9.52
C ASN A 465 -3.28 -17.39 9.09
N PRO A 466 -2.11 -16.73 8.96
CA PRO A 466 -0.86 -17.40 8.62
C PRO A 466 -0.36 -18.32 9.75
N ASN A 467 -0.78 -18.09 11.00
CA ASN A 467 -0.49 -18.99 12.11
C ASN A 467 -1.37 -20.25 12.03
N LYS A 468 -0.74 -21.41 11.73
CA LYS A 468 -1.42 -22.71 11.63
C LYS A 468 -1.78 -23.33 12.97
N GLU A 469 -1.21 -22.84 14.07
CA GLU A 469 -1.55 -23.25 15.44
C GLU A 469 -2.78 -22.50 15.97
N THR A 470 -3.80 -22.30 15.12
CA THR A 470 -5.05 -21.60 15.47
C THR A 470 -6.26 -22.46 15.11
N PRO A 471 -7.47 -22.17 15.66
CA PRO A 471 -8.68 -22.88 15.24
C PRO A 471 -8.86 -22.81 13.73
N CYS A 472 -8.93 -23.97 13.07
CA CYS A 472 -9.11 -24.06 11.63
C CYS A 472 -10.52 -24.57 11.34
N LEU A 473 -11.29 -23.79 10.58
CA LEU A 473 -12.64 -24.12 10.15
C LEU A 473 -12.61 -24.65 8.72
N GLU A 474 -13.16 -25.85 8.51
CA GLU A 474 -13.34 -26.44 7.20
C GLU A 474 -14.74 -26.10 6.64
N LEU A 475 -14.76 -25.63 5.40
CA LEU A 475 -15.91 -25.14 4.68
C LEU A 475 -16.01 -25.86 3.34
N GLU A 476 -17.20 -25.97 2.78
CA GLU A 476 -17.43 -26.45 1.42
C GLU A 476 -18.41 -25.52 0.71
N PHE A 477 -17.92 -24.90 -0.36
CA PHE A 477 -18.72 -24.06 -1.26
C PHE A 477 -19.37 -24.92 -2.35
N ASP A 478 -20.45 -24.43 -2.93
CA ASP A 478 -21.10 -25.10 -4.06
C ASP A 478 -20.13 -25.34 -5.21
N HIS A 479 -20.30 -26.48 -5.86
CA HIS A 479 -19.51 -26.87 -7.01
C HIS A 479 -20.38 -26.84 -8.27
N PHE A 480 -19.95 -26.09 -9.28
CA PHE A 480 -20.60 -25.99 -10.58
C PHE A 480 -19.80 -26.77 -11.62
N SER A 481 -20.47 -27.15 -12.72
CA SER A 481 -19.86 -27.95 -13.80
C SER A 481 -18.61 -27.33 -14.44
N SER A 482 -18.44 -26.01 -14.29
CA SER A 482 -17.29 -25.26 -14.75
C SER A 482 -17.05 -24.05 -13.83
N PRO A 483 -15.84 -23.46 -13.84
CA PRO A 483 -15.55 -22.26 -13.06
C PRO A 483 -16.54 -21.14 -13.38
N VAL A 484 -17.08 -20.52 -12.34
CA VAL A 484 -18.03 -19.41 -12.47
C VAL A 484 -17.27 -18.11 -12.30
N LYS A 485 -17.34 -17.20 -13.27
CA LYS A 485 -16.68 -15.90 -13.22
C LYS A 485 -17.68 -14.75 -13.13
N TYR A 486 -17.28 -13.68 -12.45
CA TYR A 486 -18.02 -12.42 -12.47
C TYR A 486 -18.09 -11.90 -13.93
N PRO A 487 -19.24 -11.34 -14.38
CA PRO A 487 -19.38 -10.81 -15.73
C PRO A 487 -18.35 -9.71 -16.03
N ASP A 488 -17.90 -9.66 -17.27
CA ASP A 488 -17.07 -8.55 -17.74
C ASP A 488 -17.89 -7.25 -17.87
N MET A 489 -17.19 -6.13 -18.04
CA MET A 489 -17.84 -4.82 -18.13
C MET A 489 -18.76 -4.67 -19.34
N ASN A 490 -18.51 -5.37 -20.45
CA ASN A 490 -19.38 -5.29 -21.63
C ASN A 490 -20.74 -5.93 -21.31
N ALA A 491 -20.75 -7.11 -20.70
CA ALA A 491 -21.97 -7.77 -20.25
C ALA A 491 -22.72 -6.94 -19.19
N VAL A 492 -21.99 -6.26 -18.29
CA VAL A 492 -22.58 -5.36 -17.30
C VAL A 492 -23.24 -4.15 -17.96
N GLU A 493 -22.57 -3.51 -18.92
CA GLU A 493 -23.11 -2.37 -19.68
C GLU A 493 -24.35 -2.76 -20.50
N ASP A 494 -24.33 -3.92 -21.17
CA ASP A 494 -25.48 -4.44 -21.92
C ASP A 494 -26.69 -4.68 -21.01
N HIS A 495 -26.47 -5.25 -19.82
CA HIS A 495 -27.53 -5.48 -18.82
C HIS A 495 -28.06 -4.16 -18.24
N ALA A 496 -27.20 -3.19 -17.98
CA ALA A 496 -27.59 -1.85 -17.53
C ALA A 496 -28.48 -1.17 -18.58
N ASN A 497 -28.07 -1.19 -19.86
CA ASN A 497 -28.82 -0.61 -20.97
C ASN A 497 -30.20 -1.28 -21.15
N TRP A 498 -30.25 -2.61 -21.03
CA TRP A 498 -31.50 -3.36 -21.07
C TRP A 498 -32.42 -2.97 -19.90
N THR A 499 -31.87 -2.83 -18.69
CA THR A 499 -32.62 -2.45 -17.49
C THR A 499 -33.18 -1.04 -17.60
N ILE A 500 -32.38 -0.07 -18.06
CA ILE A 500 -32.81 1.31 -18.30
C ILE A 500 -33.92 1.35 -19.36
N SER A 501 -33.76 0.63 -20.47
CA SER A 501 -34.77 0.54 -21.54
C SER A 501 -36.10 -0.03 -21.01
N ARG A 502 -36.00 -1.05 -20.16
CA ARG A 502 -37.16 -1.65 -19.48
C ARG A 502 -37.84 -0.63 -18.56
N GLU A 503 -37.09 0.10 -17.74
CA GLU A 503 -37.63 1.16 -16.87
C GLU A 503 -38.35 2.26 -17.66
N LEU A 504 -37.83 2.66 -18.82
CA LEU A 504 -38.46 3.66 -19.70
C LEU A 504 -39.75 3.16 -20.38
N GLY A 505 -39.83 1.85 -20.67
CA GLY A 505 -40.95 1.21 -21.36
C GLY A 505 -42.17 0.85 -20.49
N PHE A 506 -42.02 0.73 -19.16
CA PHE A 506 -43.08 0.33 -18.21
C PHE A 506 -44.12 1.42 -17.89
N ASN A 507 -44.22 2.42 -18.74
CA ASN A 507 -44.90 3.69 -18.49
C ASN A 507 -46.43 3.67 -18.71
N TYR A 508 -47.02 2.49 -18.93
CA TYR A 508 -48.45 2.26 -19.08
C TYR A 508 -48.91 1.12 -18.14
N ASN A 509 -49.55 1.50 -17.02
CA ASN A 509 -50.36 0.70 -16.11
C ASN A 509 -49.71 0.12 -14.83
N LEU A 510 -50.31 0.54 -13.70
CA LEU A 510 -50.50 -0.11 -12.38
C LEU A 510 -49.62 0.33 -11.17
N SER A 511 -50.38 0.86 -10.20
CA SER A 511 -50.28 0.91 -8.74
C SER A 511 -49.17 0.11 -8.03
N GLY A 512 -48.27 0.85 -7.37
CA GLY A 512 -47.25 0.35 -6.45
C GLY A 512 -46.10 1.35 -6.35
N GLN A 513 -46.34 2.54 -5.79
CA GLN A 513 -45.31 3.59 -5.65
C GLN A 513 -44.29 3.21 -4.57
N SER A 514 -43.21 2.55 -4.97
CA SER A 514 -41.84 2.94 -4.59
C SER A 514 -40.86 2.29 -5.56
N ASN A 515 -39.88 3.07 -6.01
CA ASN A 515 -38.65 2.65 -6.73
C ASN A 515 -38.69 2.45 -8.24
N ARG A 516 -39.72 2.90 -8.94
CA ARG A 516 -39.72 2.84 -10.40
C ARG A 516 -40.28 4.13 -10.96
N VAL A 517 -39.40 5.07 -11.32
CA VAL A 517 -39.23 5.64 -12.67
C VAL A 517 -38.18 6.77 -12.59
N ALA A 518 -37.26 6.83 -13.57
CA ALA A 518 -36.71 8.08 -14.07
C ALA A 518 -37.73 8.69 -15.05
N ARG A 519 -38.70 9.49 -14.55
CA ARG A 519 -39.69 10.18 -15.40
C ARG A 519 -39.65 11.67 -15.07
N ASP A 520 -39.40 12.49 -16.10
CA ASP A 520 -40.08 13.71 -16.57
C ASP A 520 -40.88 14.63 -15.62
N HIS A 521 -40.87 14.44 -14.30
CA HIS A 521 -41.17 15.54 -13.41
C HIS A 521 -39.94 16.45 -13.41
N ALA A 522 -40.11 17.65 -13.95
CA ALA A 522 -39.13 18.71 -13.77
C ALA A 522 -38.82 18.78 -12.26
N LEU A 523 -37.56 18.55 -11.92
CA LEU A 523 -37.07 18.66 -10.55
C LEU A 523 -37.60 19.96 -9.96
N THR A 524 -38.27 19.87 -8.82
CA THR A 524 -38.70 21.06 -8.13
C THR A 524 -37.48 21.75 -7.51
N GLU A 525 -37.61 23.04 -7.22
CA GLU A 525 -36.59 23.76 -6.46
C GLU A 525 -36.37 23.10 -5.08
N SER A 526 -37.44 22.56 -4.49
CA SER A 526 -37.39 21.79 -3.24
C SER A 526 -36.56 20.52 -3.36
N ASP A 527 -36.71 19.75 -4.44
CA ASP A 527 -35.92 18.52 -4.66
C ASP A 527 -34.43 18.86 -4.80
N THR A 528 -34.14 19.95 -5.53
CA THR A 528 -32.77 20.41 -5.75
C THR A 528 -32.13 20.85 -4.42
N GLU A 529 -32.88 21.56 -3.59
CA GLU A 529 -32.42 21.97 -2.26
C GLU A 529 -32.22 20.78 -1.32
N GLN A 530 -33.11 19.78 -1.36
CA GLN A 530 -32.95 18.55 -0.59
C GLN A 530 -31.68 17.79 -0.99
N LEU A 531 -31.37 17.68 -2.29
CA LEU A 531 -30.12 17.06 -2.77
C LEU A 531 -28.88 17.82 -2.27
N ARG A 532 -28.89 19.16 -2.29
CA ARG A 532 -27.79 19.97 -1.73
C ARG A 532 -27.62 19.74 -0.25
N GLN A 533 -28.72 19.68 0.51
CA GLN A 533 -28.67 19.42 1.94
C GLN A 533 -28.08 18.05 2.24
N LEU A 534 -28.52 17.00 1.53
CA LEU A 534 -27.97 15.65 1.67
C LEU A 534 -26.48 15.60 1.32
N SER A 535 -26.07 16.29 0.26
CA SER A 535 -24.66 16.35 -0.14
C SER A 535 -23.75 17.03 0.88
N ASN A 536 -24.29 17.97 1.67
CA ASN A 536 -23.52 18.69 2.69
C ASN A 536 -23.51 17.99 4.06
N ARG A 537 -24.29 16.90 4.25
CA ARG A 537 -24.25 16.11 5.48
C ARG A 537 -22.93 15.36 5.59
N ASP A 538 -22.44 15.25 6.82
CA ASP A 538 -21.20 14.55 7.09
C ASP A 538 -21.30 13.04 6.77
N PRO A 539 -20.18 12.33 6.57
CA PRO A 539 -20.17 10.91 6.24
C PRO A 539 -20.83 9.98 7.29
N LEU A 540 -20.90 10.40 8.56
CA LEU A 540 -21.45 9.59 9.65
C LEU A 540 -22.95 9.86 9.87
N SER A 541 -23.52 10.87 9.21
CA SER A 541 -24.96 11.09 9.23
C SER A 541 -25.68 9.90 8.64
N GLU A 542 -26.61 9.33 9.40
CA GLU A 542 -27.51 8.30 8.90
C GLU A 542 -28.33 8.85 7.71
N ILE A 543 -28.54 7.98 6.71
CA ILE A 543 -29.39 8.25 5.54
C ILE A 543 -30.58 7.31 5.66
N THR A 544 -31.77 7.90 5.75
CA THR A 544 -33.01 7.12 5.85
C THR A 544 -33.31 6.38 4.55
N GLU A 545 -34.08 5.29 4.62
CA GLU A 545 -34.47 4.55 3.41
C GLU A 545 -35.27 5.43 2.42
N GLN A 546 -36.06 6.40 2.91
CA GLN A 546 -36.74 7.36 2.03
C GLN A 546 -35.74 8.28 1.30
N GLU A 547 -34.68 8.71 1.97
CA GLU A 547 -33.62 9.52 1.35
C GLU A 547 -32.79 8.69 0.36
N LYS A 548 -32.52 7.41 0.65
CA LYS A 548 -31.87 6.49 -0.30
C LYS A 548 -32.71 6.30 -1.56
N ASP A 549 -34.00 5.99 -1.41
CA ASP A 549 -34.92 5.86 -2.54
C ASP A 549 -35.02 7.17 -3.36
N PHE A 550 -34.99 8.32 -2.68
CA PHE A 550 -34.96 9.64 -3.32
C PHE A 550 -33.67 9.89 -4.10
N LEU A 551 -32.50 9.59 -3.52
CA LEU A 551 -31.20 9.72 -4.18
C LEU A 551 -31.12 8.81 -5.42
N TRP A 552 -31.49 7.54 -5.27
CA TRP A 552 -31.44 6.59 -6.37
C TRP A 552 -32.38 6.95 -7.51
N ARG A 553 -33.57 7.49 -7.20
CA ARG A 553 -34.51 8.00 -8.21
C ARG A 553 -33.93 9.16 -9.03
N HIS A 554 -33.13 10.02 -8.41
CA HIS A 554 -32.53 11.20 -9.04
C HIS A 554 -31.05 11.01 -9.44
N ARG A 555 -30.56 9.75 -9.47
CA ARG A 555 -29.15 9.39 -9.71
C ARG A 555 -28.49 10.06 -10.92
N HIS A 556 -29.22 10.22 -12.03
CA HIS A 556 -28.70 10.88 -13.23
C HIS A 556 -28.51 12.39 -13.03
N TYR A 557 -29.45 13.06 -12.35
CA TYR A 557 -29.32 14.50 -12.08
C TYR A 557 -28.20 14.81 -11.09
N CYS A 558 -27.93 13.88 -10.18
CA CYS A 558 -26.86 14.01 -9.20
C CYS A 558 -25.46 14.12 -9.81
N MET A 559 -25.27 13.78 -11.09
CA MET A 559 -24.01 14.05 -11.81
C MET A 559 -23.71 15.56 -11.90
N ASN A 560 -24.72 16.43 -11.74
CA ASN A 560 -24.52 17.88 -11.64
C ASN A 560 -23.98 18.33 -10.26
N PHE A 561 -23.97 17.44 -9.27
CA PHE A 561 -23.44 17.63 -7.92
C PHE A 561 -22.46 16.49 -7.59
N PRO A 562 -21.29 16.42 -8.24
CA PRO A 562 -20.42 15.24 -8.19
C PRO A 562 -20.03 14.81 -6.77
N GLU A 563 -19.96 15.76 -5.84
CA GLU A 563 -19.69 15.56 -4.41
C GLU A 563 -20.71 14.68 -3.66
N ILE A 564 -21.93 14.49 -4.20
CA ILE A 564 -22.97 13.67 -3.56
C ILE A 564 -22.75 12.16 -3.77
N LEU A 565 -21.77 11.77 -4.59
CA LEU A 565 -21.49 10.38 -4.95
C LEU A 565 -21.41 9.43 -3.74
N PRO A 566 -20.72 9.75 -2.62
CA PRO A 566 -20.67 8.84 -1.47
C PRO A 566 -22.06 8.47 -0.93
N LYS A 567 -23.00 9.43 -0.96
CA LYS A 567 -24.38 9.24 -0.49
C LYS A 567 -25.20 8.38 -1.46
N ILE A 568 -24.97 8.53 -2.77
CA ILE A 568 -25.61 7.67 -3.78
C ILE A 568 -25.12 6.24 -3.67
N LEU A 569 -23.82 6.03 -3.46
CA LEU A 569 -23.25 4.69 -3.32
C LEU A 569 -23.80 3.94 -2.09
N LEU A 570 -24.16 4.66 -1.02
CA LEU A 570 -24.87 4.12 0.13
C LEU A 570 -26.39 3.90 -0.12
N ALA A 571 -26.93 4.49 -1.18
CA ALA A 571 -28.32 4.33 -1.60
C ALA A 571 -28.52 3.17 -2.59
N VAL A 572 -27.45 2.69 -3.24
CA VAL A 572 -27.47 1.55 -4.15
C VAL A 572 -27.82 0.29 -3.36
N LYS A 573 -28.77 -0.51 -3.85
CA LYS A 573 -29.00 -1.87 -3.35
C LYS A 573 -27.96 -2.80 -3.94
N TRP A 574 -26.86 -3.00 -3.21
CA TRP A 574 -25.73 -3.85 -3.65
C TRP A 574 -26.08 -5.33 -3.81
N ASN A 575 -27.21 -5.78 -3.25
CA ASN A 575 -27.80 -7.10 -3.48
C ASN A 575 -28.77 -7.15 -4.68
N SER A 576 -28.71 -6.17 -5.59
CA SER A 576 -29.45 -6.15 -6.84
C SER A 576 -28.51 -5.84 -8.01
N ARG A 577 -28.28 -6.83 -8.89
CA ARG A 577 -27.41 -6.61 -10.06
C ARG A 577 -27.96 -5.55 -11.02
N ASP A 578 -29.28 -5.36 -11.05
CA ASP A 578 -29.97 -4.37 -11.88
C ASP A 578 -29.57 -2.94 -11.48
N GLU A 579 -29.48 -2.65 -10.17
CA GLU A 579 -29.04 -1.35 -9.67
C GLU A 579 -27.50 -1.19 -9.77
N VAL A 580 -26.75 -2.21 -9.38
CA VAL A 580 -25.28 -2.19 -9.44
C VAL A 580 -24.76 -1.94 -10.86
N ALA A 581 -25.35 -2.60 -11.87
CA ALA A 581 -24.97 -2.41 -13.27
C ALA A 581 -25.20 -0.96 -13.74
N GLN A 582 -26.33 -0.35 -13.35
CA GLN A 582 -26.60 1.06 -13.65
C GLN A 582 -25.62 2.00 -12.95
N MET A 583 -25.27 1.72 -11.69
CA MET A 583 -24.29 2.51 -10.94
C MET A 583 -22.90 2.44 -11.60
N TYR A 584 -22.50 1.29 -12.11
CA TYR A 584 -21.21 1.16 -12.81
C TYR A 584 -21.15 2.02 -14.08
N CYS A 585 -22.24 2.07 -14.86
CA CYS A 585 -22.35 2.98 -16.01
C CYS A 585 -22.26 4.45 -15.58
N LEU A 586 -22.93 4.84 -14.49
CA LEU A 586 -22.84 6.19 -13.93
C LEU A 586 -21.41 6.53 -13.49
N LEU A 587 -20.71 5.63 -12.79
CA LEU A 587 -19.33 5.84 -12.33
C LEU A 587 -18.33 6.05 -13.48
N LYS A 588 -18.56 5.38 -14.62
CA LYS A 588 -17.73 5.54 -15.83
C LYS A 588 -17.74 6.98 -16.32
N GLU A 589 -18.91 7.64 -16.28
CA GLU A 589 -19.14 9.01 -16.73
C GLU A 589 -19.10 10.04 -15.61
N TRP A 590 -19.01 9.61 -14.35
CA TRP A 590 -19.09 10.50 -13.19
C TRP A 590 -17.98 11.56 -13.20
N PRO A 591 -18.31 12.85 -13.01
CA PRO A 591 -17.30 13.90 -12.98
C PRO A 591 -16.33 13.71 -11.81
N SER A 592 -15.06 13.99 -12.02
CA SER A 592 -14.06 13.83 -10.95
C SER A 592 -14.32 14.76 -9.76
N ILE A 593 -14.10 14.25 -8.55
CA ILE A 593 -14.26 15.00 -7.29
C ILE A 593 -12.91 15.37 -6.68
N ARG A 594 -12.93 16.22 -5.64
CA ARG A 594 -11.71 16.62 -4.93
C ARG A 594 -11.07 15.43 -4.21
N PRO A 595 -9.73 15.39 -4.06
CA PRO A 595 -9.05 14.29 -3.39
C PRO A 595 -9.58 13.99 -1.99
N GLU A 596 -9.88 15.02 -1.19
CA GLU A 596 -10.41 14.86 0.17
C GLU A 596 -11.76 14.14 0.20
N GLN A 597 -12.58 14.31 -0.84
CA GLN A 597 -13.87 13.61 -0.99
C GLN A 597 -13.67 12.21 -1.58
N ALA A 598 -12.75 12.07 -2.55
CA ALA A 598 -12.41 10.76 -3.12
C ALA A 598 -11.81 9.79 -2.09
N MET A 599 -11.10 10.30 -1.07
CA MET A 599 -10.55 9.47 0.00
C MET A 599 -11.62 8.79 0.85
N GLU A 600 -12.82 9.36 0.98
CA GLU A 600 -13.97 8.71 1.64
C GLU A 600 -14.28 7.37 0.94
N LEU A 601 -14.25 7.37 -0.39
CA LEU A 601 -14.52 6.19 -1.23
C LEU A 601 -13.45 5.09 -1.17
N LEU A 602 -12.40 5.27 -0.37
CA LEU A 602 -11.36 4.26 -0.09
C LEU A 602 -11.51 3.66 1.31
N ASP A 603 -12.49 4.07 2.12
CA ASP A 603 -12.74 3.49 3.43
C ASP A 603 -13.42 2.10 3.37
N CYS A 604 -13.70 1.50 4.52
CA CYS A 604 -14.30 0.16 4.61
C CYS A 604 -15.77 0.07 4.13
N ASN A 605 -16.47 1.20 3.95
CA ASN A 605 -17.85 1.25 3.48
C ASN A 605 -17.94 1.09 1.95
N TYR A 606 -16.87 1.42 1.24
CA TYR A 606 -16.80 1.38 -0.22
C TYR A 606 -15.81 0.31 -0.70
N PRO A 607 -16.15 -0.99 -0.62
CA PRO A 607 -15.25 -2.07 -1.01
C PRO A 607 -15.23 -2.31 -2.53
N ASP A 608 -16.15 -1.70 -3.28
CA ASP A 608 -16.36 -2.00 -4.69
C ASP A 608 -15.16 -1.56 -5.56
N PRO A 609 -14.62 -2.45 -6.42
CA PRO A 609 -13.47 -2.12 -7.27
C PRO A 609 -13.69 -0.95 -8.22
N MET A 610 -14.91 -0.75 -8.76
CA MET A 610 -15.18 0.36 -9.70
C MET A 610 -15.24 1.69 -8.96
N VAL A 611 -15.83 1.70 -7.76
CA VAL A 611 -15.81 2.86 -6.85
C VAL A 611 -14.38 3.23 -6.45
N ARG A 612 -13.58 2.25 -6.00
CA ARG A 612 -12.18 2.47 -5.61
C ARG A 612 -11.31 2.91 -6.78
N HIS A 613 -11.54 2.35 -7.97
CA HIS A 613 -10.85 2.79 -9.17
C HIS A 613 -11.18 4.25 -9.52
N PHE A 614 -12.45 4.66 -9.42
CA PHE A 614 -12.87 6.06 -9.59
C PHE A 614 -12.15 6.98 -8.58
N ALA A 615 -12.06 6.56 -7.31
CA ALA A 615 -11.39 7.30 -6.26
C ALA A 615 -9.90 7.52 -6.59
N VAL A 616 -9.18 6.46 -6.96
CA VAL A 616 -7.76 6.53 -7.35
C VAL A 616 -7.57 7.43 -8.57
N ARG A 617 -8.44 7.37 -9.57
CA ARG A 617 -8.41 8.28 -10.73
C ARG A 617 -8.52 9.75 -10.33
N CYS A 618 -9.31 10.06 -9.30
CA CYS A 618 -9.39 11.43 -8.76
C CYS A 618 -8.09 11.83 -8.04
N LEU A 619 -7.47 10.90 -7.29
CA LEU A 619 -6.18 11.14 -6.65
C LEU A 619 -5.07 11.36 -7.68
N GLU A 620 -4.98 10.52 -8.71
CA GLU A 620 -4.00 10.65 -9.79
C GLU A 620 -4.07 12.01 -10.48
N LYS A 621 -5.27 12.54 -10.65
CA LYS A 621 -5.50 13.81 -11.36
C LYS A 621 -5.29 15.05 -10.49
N TYR A 622 -5.68 15.02 -9.21
CA TYR A 622 -5.76 16.23 -8.40
C TYR A 622 -4.95 16.19 -7.09
N LEU A 623 -4.52 15.03 -6.62
CA LEU A 623 -3.75 14.93 -5.39
C LEU A 623 -2.29 15.33 -5.65
N THR A 624 -1.90 16.49 -5.12
CA THR A 624 -0.52 16.97 -5.19
C THR A 624 0.38 16.15 -4.27
N ASP A 625 1.68 16.12 -4.56
CA ASP A 625 2.67 15.44 -3.70
C ASP A 625 2.71 16.03 -2.26
N ASP A 626 2.36 17.30 -2.10
CA ASP A 626 2.20 17.96 -0.79
C ASP A 626 1.05 17.34 0.01
N LYS A 627 -0.15 17.25 -0.60
CA LYS A 627 -1.32 16.62 0.03
C LYS A 627 -1.19 15.12 0.21
N LEU A 628 -0.57 14.43 -0.75
CA LEU A 628 -0.24 13.02 -0.62
C LEU A 628 0.67 12.79 0.60
N SER A 629 1.72 13.59 0.78
CA SER A 629 2.58 13.50 1.97
C SER A 629 1.80 13.74 3.26
N GLN A 630 0.82 14.66 3.25
CA GLN A 630 -0.02 14.97 4.41
C GLN A 630 -0.98 13.83 4.78
N TYR A 631 -1.52 13.12 3.79
CA TYR A 631 -2.54 12.08 3.96
C TYR A 631 -1.98 10.65 3.80
N LEU A 632 -0.66 10.49 3.73
CA LEU A 632 0.00 9.23 3.40
C LEU A 632 -0.37 8.12 4.37
N ILE A 633 -0.47 8.43 5.67
CA ILE A 633 -0.83 7.46 6.71
C ILE A 633 -2.21 6.87 6.43
N GLN A 634 -3.20 7.71 6.15
CA GLN A 634 -4.56 7.29 5.86
C GLN A 634 -4.58 6.41 4.60
N LEU A 635 -3.87 6.81 3.54
CA LEU A 635 -3.79 6.08 2.28
C LEU A 635 -3.09 4.71 2.43
N VAL A 636 -2.07 4.61 3.29
CA VAL A 636 -1.44 3.33 3.64
C VAL A 636 -2.39 2.46 4.47
N GLN A 637 -3.15 3.02 5.42
CA GLN A 637 -4.10 2.23 6.22
C GLN A 637 -5.22 1.65 5.37
N VAL A 638 -5.76 2.40 4.41
CA VAL A 638 -6.87 1.92 3.58
C VAL A 638 -6.48 0.84 2.57
N LEU A 639 -5.18 0.60 2.34
CA LEU A 639 -4.72 -0.60 1.61
C LEU A 639 -5.15 -1.90 2.30
N LYS A 640 -5.39 -1.88 3.62
CA LYS A 640 -5.90 -3.05 4.37
C LYS A 640 -7.34 -3.44 3.99
N TYR A 641 -8.07 -2.52 3.36
CA TYR A 641 -9.44 -2.75 2.91
C TYR A 641 -9.52 -3.17 1.43
N GLU A 642 -8.39 -3.15 0.70
CA GLU A 642 -8.34 -3.70 -0.64
C GLU A 642 -8.51 -5.22 -0.60
N GLN A 643 -9.34 -5.75 -1.50
CA GLN A 643 -9.65 -7.18 -1.53
C GLN A 643 -8.47 -8.03 -2.00
N TYR A 644 -7.62 -7.46 -2.85
CA TYR A 644 -6.54 -8.14 -3.55
C TYR A 644 -5.25 -7.34 -3.47
N LEU A 645 -4.12 -8.03 -3.53
CA LEU A 645 -2.78 -7.44 -3.46
C LEU A 645 -2.52 -6.47 -4.61
N ASP A 646 -2.92 -6.86 -5.81
CA ASP A 646 -2.77 -6.06 -7.03
C ASP A 646 -4.02 -5.20 -7.26
N ASN A 647 -3.93 -3.91 -6.93
CA ASN A 647 -5.02 -2.96 -7.07
C ASN A 647 -4.52 -1.56 -7.48
N PRO A 648 -5.40 -0.68 -8.02
CA PRO A 648 -5.00 0.65 -8.48
C PRO A 648 -4.35 1.52 -7.40
N LEU A 649 -4.82 1.44 -6.15
CA LEU A 649 -4.29 2.25 -5.05
C LEU A 649 -2.85 1.86 -4.71
N ALA A 650 -2.56 0.57 -4.57
CA ALA A 650 -1.21 0.06 -4.32
C ALA A 650 -0.24 0.47 -5.44
N ARG A 651 -0.67 0.37 -6.71
CA ARG A 651 0.12 0.82 -7.86
C ARG A 651 0.38 2.32 -7.84
N PHE A 652 -0.64 3.12 -7.55
CA PHE A 652 -0.53 4.58 -7.45
C PHE A 652 0.46 5.00 -6.36
N LEU A 653 0.33 4.44 -5.15
CA LEU A 653 1.19 4.78 -4.01
C LEU A 653 2.63 4.35 -4.26
N LEU A 654 2.85 3.14 -4.82
CA LEU A 654 4.19 2.68 -5.15
C LEU A 654 4.84 3.56 -6.22
N LYS A 655 4.10 3.93 -7.27
CA LYS A 655 4.59 4.87 -8.29
C LYS A 655 5.03 6.18 -7.66
N LYS A 656 4.18 6.78 -6.81
CA LYS A 656 4.48 8.05 -6.14
C LYS A 656 5.68 7.95 -5.20
N ALA A 657 5.80 6.86 -4.43
CA ALA A 657 6.94 6.58 -3.57
C ALA A 657 8.26 6.46 -4.37
N LEU A 658 8.21 5.82 -5.54
CA LEU A 658 9.38 5.63 -6.40
C LEU A 658 9.72 6.84 -7.26
N THR A 659 8.84 7.83 -7.39
CA THR A 659 9.08 9.07 -8.15
C THR A 659 9.35 10.28 -7.26
N ASN A 660 9.19 10.17 -5.94
CA ASN A 660 9.45 11.23 -4.97
C ASN A 660 10.04 10.61 -3.69
N GLN A 661 11.35 10.81 -3.46
CA GLN A 661 12.05 10.14 -2.35
C GLN A 661 11.56 10.59 -0.97
N ARG A 662 11.03 11.82 -0.83
CA ARG A 662 10.40 12.27 0.42
C ARG A 662 9.15 11.44 0.73
N ILE A 663 8.31 11.18 -0.27
CA ILE A 663 7.15 10.30 -0.11
C ILE A 663 7.60 8.86 0.11
N GLY A 664 8.55 8.36 -0.69
CA GLY A 664 9.09 7.00 -0.55
C GLY A 664 9.68 6.72 0.82
N HIS A 665 10.35 7.70 1.43
CA HIS A 665 10.88 7.59 2.78
C HIS A 665 9.78 7.33 3.81
N PHE A 666 8.70 8.14 3.83
CA PHE A 666 7.60 7.96 4.77
C PHE A 666 6.65 6.82 4.38
N PHE A 667 6.66 6.35 3.14
CA PHE A 667 5.90 5.17 2.72
C PHE A 667 6.55 3.87 3.21
N PHE A 668 7.88 3.86 3.30
CA PHE A 668 8.65 2.73 3.82
C PHE A 668 8.49 2.55 5.34
N TRP A 669 8.52 3.65 6.09
CA TRP A 669 8.36 3.69 7.55
C TRP A 669 6.89 3.61 7.98
#